data_AF-A5G399-F1
#
_entry.id   AF-A5G399-F1
#
_cell.length_a   1.000
_cell.length_b   1.000
_cell.length_c   1.000
_cell.angle_alpha   90.00
_cell.angle_beta   90.00
_cell.angle_gamma   90.00
#
_symmetry.space_group_name_H-M   'P 1'
#
loop_
_entity.id
_entity.type
_entity.pdbx_description
1 polymer ?
#
loop_
_entity_poly.entity_id
_entity_poly.type
_entity_poly.pdbx_seq_one_letter_code
_entity_poly.pdbx_strand_id
1 'polypeptide(L)'
;MGKQLGSIKRSQLYAVLGLILGIGAPVGWTVVRLIFFRDNALPAWSQVLPDVIKTPYNISLYTYMGIGTGLMLTFLGHFIGKASDELHKRAVELDILHREVASQKEIFENRYKVLDNNIKNFHQISSRIQKSINIQEVLSLCAEGLHDILGYERVNLLMADDERKELCFVAATGSDNFDRSNIALPLDSRSGIIYKCFTEKKLYLIDNINKYPSEFHLKPPYDTIHPLRSRSFVLCPIVVKGESVGVFGIDNKLSQRALNDTDSDTIKLFADQAASAITRINLLQAIDTLTLELGKTFSELLQNREIYSRNVFNLKSSVGSLADSTAHIASASESVMASVDDTSASVSEISVATEQVTRNLDFLSETVDKSVSAMEEITRSLKHVENNTVVSHNVSSQVKSHCDKIRTVVTETIASLAEIQKAVELSYEGIKRLSENSTRIDSIVNVINDITKRTNLLALNASIIAAQAGEFGKSFGVVADEIRNLSLQTGLSTGEITSIIEEIMNESRLAADNIAITKELVQKGVKLGHETGAALGMIVESSQHAMEMTEQIKNATEEQTTSVQLVTQSIEDVSTMTSQIFNASKEQSNATRNIAYAIDSIKTMTQEMVNSTGRQVEDGTEIRKSVEAVSCMVVGIFDDLEKRQEDSGAVVQELEVMKANAG
;
A
#
# COMPACT_ATOMS: atom_id res chain seq x y z
N MET A 1 -92.73 95.85 45.80
CA MET A 1 -93.56 96.39 46.91
C MET A 1 -92.69 96.35 48.16
N GLY A 2 -92.51 97.48 48.85
CA GLY A 2 -91.63 97.61 50.03
C GLY A 2 -90.56 98.70 49.88
N LYS A 3 -90.98 99.94 50.11
CA LYS A 3 -90.20 101.19 50.18
C LYS A 3 -88.99 101.08 51.14
N GLN A 4 -87.82 101.55 50.70
CA GLN A 4 -87.15 102.77 51.17
C GLN A 4 -87.23 103.01 52.69
N LEU A 5 -86.13 102.74 53.40
CA LEU A 5 -85.64 103.63 54.46
C LEU A 5 -84.14 103.84 54.25
N GLY A 6 -83.77 105.12 54.17
CA GLY A 6 -82.48 105.62 53.71
C GLY A 6 -81.28 105.08 54.49
N SER A 7 -80.30 104.59 53.74
CA SER A 7 -79.01 104.12 54.22
C SER A 7 -78.20 105.27 54.84
N ILE A 8 -78.05 105.24 56.16
CA ILE A 8 -77.03 106.02 56.86
C ILE A 8 -75.65 105.56 56.35
N LYS A 9 -74.82 106.51 55.90
CA LYS A 9 -73.45 106.23 55.43
C LYS A 9 -72.66 105.59 56.57
N ARG A 10 -72.12 104.38 56.33
CA ARG A 10 -71.45 103.55 57.35
C ARG A 10 -70.27 104.24 58.03
N SER A 11 -69.59 105.17 57.34
CA SER A 11 -68.49 105.97 57.90
C SER A 11 -68.91 106.90 59.05
N GLN A 12 -70.17 107.34 59.10
CA GLN A 12 -70.68 108.15 60.21
C GLN A 12 -71.09 107.29 61.40
N LEU A 13 -71.60 106.07 61.16
CA LEU A 13 -72.02 105.14 62.22
C LEU A 13 -70.82 104.67 63.05
N TYR A 14 -69.72 104.28 62.40
CA TYR A 14 -68.51 103.80 63.09
C TYR A 14 -67.70 104.92 63.78
N ALA A 15 -67.78 106.16 63.27
CA ALA A 15 -67.15 107.31 63.92
C ALA A 15 -67.84 107.65 65.26
N VAL A 16 -69.17 107.61 65.31
CA VAL A 16 -69.96 107.85 66.53
C VAL A 16 -69.73 106.75 67.58
N LEU A 17 -69.65 105.48 67.15
CA LEU A 17 -69.35 104.37 68.07
C LEU A 17 -67.95 104.50 68.71
N GLY A 18 -66.96 104.93 67.93
CA GLY A 18 -65.59 105.16 68.42
C GLY A 18 -65.48 106.30 69.43
N LEU A 19 -66.29 107.36 69.26
CA LEU A 19 -66.31 108.51 70.18
C LEU A 19 -66.87 108.13 71.56
N ILE A 20 -67.92 107.31 71.59
CA ILE A 20 -68.55 106.83 72.84
C ILE A 20 -67.59 105.93 73.63
N LEU A 21 -66.82 105.07 72.95
CA LEU A 21 -65.83 104.18 73.58
C LEU A 21 -64.63 104.94 74.17
N GLY A 22 -64.15 106.00 73.51
CA GLY A 22 -63.02 106.79 74.01
C GLY A 22 -63.36 107.66 75.24
N ILE A 23 -64.56 108.26 75.28
CA ILE A 23 -64.98 109.07 76.44
C ILE A 23 -65.20 108.22 77.71
N GLY A 24 -65.47 106.91 77.57
CA GLY A 24 -65.65 105.98 78.69
C GLY A 24 -64.34 105.48 79.32
N ALA A 25 -63.20 105.61 78.65
CA ALA A 25 -61.91 105.10 79.12
C ALA A 25 -61.43 105.67 80.48
N PRO A 26 -61.60 106.98 80.79
CA PRO A 26 -61.24 107.55 82.08
C PRO A 26 -62.03 106.93 83.24
N VAL A 27 -63.30 106.59 82.99
CA VAL A 27 -64.21 105.98 83.98
C VAL A 27 -63.82 104.52 84.23
N GLY A 28 -63.45 103.78 83.18
CA GLY A 28 -62.94 102.41 83.32
C GLY A 28 -61.64 102.36 84.12
N TRP A 29 -60.73 103.32 83.92
CA TRP A 29 -59.45 103.38 84.64
C TRP A 29 -59.61 103.73 86.12
N THR A 30 -60.51 104.64 86.48
CA THR A 30 -60.83 104.92 87.90
C THR A 30 -61.43 103.71 88.59
N VAL A 31 -62.26 102.91 87.91
CA VAL A 31 -62.81 101.66 88.48
C VAL A 31 -61.72 100.62 88.71
N VAL A 32 -60.85 100.38 87.72
CA VAL A 32 -59.76 99.39 87.83
C VAL A 32 -58.77 99.75 88.95
N ARG A 33 -58.47 101.04 89.12
CA ARG A 33 -57.55 101.48 90.16
C ARG A 33 -58.09 101.30 91.58
N LEU A 34 -59.39 101.54 91.78
CA LEU A 34 -60.08 101.36 93.06
C LEU A 34 -60.15 99.89 93.50
N ILE A 35 -60.00 98.97 92.54
CA ILE A 35 -59.97 97.52 92.77
C ILE A 35 -58.55 97.05 93.14
N PHE A 36 -57.52 97.54 92.44
CA PHE A 36 -56.15 97.04 92.61
C PHE A 36 -55.29 97.79 93.66
N PHE A 37 -55.59 99.06 93.97
CA PHE A 37 -54.72 99.92 94.79
C PHE A 37 -55.47 100.64 95.94
N ARG A 38 -56.30 99.91 96.68
CA ARG A 38 -57.14 100.46 97.76
C ARG A 38 -56.45 100.37 99.13
N ASP A 39 -56.44 101.47 99.88
CA ASP A 39 -55.91 101.54 101.25
C ASP A 39 -57.06 101.63 102.26
N ASN A 40 -57.05 100.85 103.35
CA ASN A 40 -58.20 100.69 104.24
C ASN A 40 -58.20 101.62 105.47
N ALA A 41 -57.18 102.47 105.63
CA ALA A 41 -57.12 103.42 106.74
C ALA A 41 -57.90 104.74 106.51
N LEU A 42 -58.46 104.97 105.32
CA LEU A 42 -59.15 106.22 104.96
C LEU A 42 -60.41 105.95 104.11
N PRO A 43 -61.46 106.78 104.20
CA PRO A 43 -62.72 106.56 103.48
C PRO A 43 -62.56 106.68 101.95
N ALA A 44 -63.24 105.79 101.20
CA ALA A 44 -63.03 105.56 99.77
C ALA A 44 -63.13 106.81 98.86
N TRP A 45 -64.01 107.76 99.17
CA TRP A 45 -64.13 108.99 98.39
C TRP A 45 -62.97 109.97 98.61
N SER A 46 -62.33 109.92 99.78
CA SER A 46 -61.16 110.75 100.11
C SER A 46 -59.86 110.31 99.42
N GLN A 47 -59.87 109.18 98.71
CA GLN A 47 -58.71 108.67 97.96
C GLN A 47 -58.80 108.98 96.46
N VAL A 48 -60.01 109.09 95.91
CA VAL A 48 -60.21 109.31 94.46
C VAL A 48 -60.13 110.80 94.10
N LEU A 49 -60.72 111.66 94.93
CA LEU A 49 -60.86 113.09 94.61
C LEU A 49 -59.53 113.89 94.71
N PRO A 50 -58.61 113.60 95.65
CA PRO A 50 -57.33 114.28 95.67
C PRO A 50 -56.41 113.81 94.55
N ASP A 51 -56.52 112.56 94.08
CA ASP A 51 -55.56 112.02 93.12
C ASP A 51 -55.83 112.46 91.68
N VAL A 52 -57.08 112.76 91.35
CA VAL A 52 -57.44 113.35 90.04
C VAL A 52 -57.07 114.85 89.99
N ILE A 53 -56.92 115.53 91.15
CA ILE A 53 -56.85 117.01 91.23
C ILE A 53 -55.55 117.55 91.89
N LYS A 54 -54.73 116.73 92.56
CA LYS A 54 -53.57 117.21 93.37
C LYS A 54 -52.42 117.84 92.59
N THR A 55 -52.14 117.36 91.38
CA THR A 55 -50.95 117.76 90.62
C THR A 55 -51.32 118.12 89.18
N PRO A 56 -50.74 119.18 88.59
CA PRO A 56 -50.99 119.55 87.20
C PRO A 56 -50.80 118.38 86.22
N TYR A 57 -49.91 117.44 86.58
CA TYR A 57 -49.62 116.24 85.80
C TYR A 57 -50.78 115.22 85.71
N ASN A 58 -51.58 115.05 86.77
CA ASN A 58 -52.68 114.08 86.76
C ASN A 58 -53.90 114.61 86.00
N ILE A 59 -54.17 115.92 86.10
CA ILE A 59 -55.21 116.56 85.29
C ILE A 59 -54.85 116.41 83.81
N SER A 60 -53.61 116.68 83.41
CA SER A 60 -53.18 116.45 82.02
C SER A 60 -53.27 114.98 81.59
N LEU A 61 -53.00 114.02 82.49
CA LEU A 61 -53.08 112.59 82.16
C LEU A 61 -54.53 112.16 81.89
N TYR A 62 -55.50 112.56 82.73
CA TYR A 62 -56.91 112.22 82.55
C TYR A 62 -57.56 112.99 81.39
N THR A 63 -57.17 114.26 81.16
CA THR A 63 -57.60 115.00 79.97
C THR A 63 -57.04 114.39 78.69
N TYR A 64 -55.78 113.92 78.70
CA TYR A 64 -55.17 113.19 77.58
C TYR A 64 -55.84 111.83 77.36
N MET A 65 -56.20 111.11 78.43
CA MET A 65 -56.91 109.84 78.33
C MET A 65 -58.35 110.00 77.79
N GLY A 66 -59.07 111.06 78.15
CA GLY A 66 -60.45 111.27 77.68
C GLY A 66 -60.53 111.88 76.28
N ILE A 67 -59.78 112.96 76.03
CA ILE A 67 -59.84 113.69 74.75
C ILE A 67 -58.97 113.00 73.70
N GLY A 68 -57.81 112.46 74.09
CA GLY A 68 -56.87 111.81 73.16
C GLY A 68 -57.39 110.47 72.63
N THR A 69 -57.97 109.62 73.47
CA THR A 69 -58.50 108.32 73.02
C THR A 69 -59.81 108.46 72.23
N GLY A 70 -60.67 109.42 72.60
CA GLY A 70 -61.89 109.76 71.86
C GLY A 70 -61.61 110.18 70.42
N LEU A 71 -60.69 111.13 70.22
CA LEU A 71 -60.34 111.60 68.88
C LEU A 71 -59.71 110.50 68.02
N MET A 72 -58.83 109.67 68.59
CA MET A 72 -58.17 108.58 67.85
C MET A 72 -59.17 107.50 67.39
N LEU A 73 -60.09 107.07 68.27
CA LEU A 73 -61.07 106.04 67.95
C LEU A 73 -62.13 106.53 66.95
N THR A 74 -62.52 107.81 67.00
CA THR A 74 -63.38 108.43 65.98
C THR A 74 -62.69 108.47 64.61
N PHE A 75 -61.39 108.81 64.57
CA PHE A 75 -60.61 108.82 63.32
C PHE A 75 -60.44 107.40 62.73
N LEU A 76 -60.17 106.41 63.59
CA LEU A 76 -60.05 105.01 63.19
C LEU A 76 -61.39 104.45 62.67
N GLY A 77 -62.50 104.76 63.35
CA GLY A 77 -63.84 104.38 62.93
C GLY A 77 -64.26 104.99 61.59
N HIS A 78 -63.86 106.24 61.31
CA HIS A 78 -64.09 106.88 60.01
C HIS A 78 -63.29 106.20 58.88
N PHE A 79 -62.03 105.84 59.12
CA PHE A 79 -61.17 105.17 58.13
C PHE A 79 -61.66 103.75 57.79
N ILE A 80 -62.05 102.97 58.80
CA ILE A 80 -62.61 101.61 58.61
C ILE A 80 -63.90 101.68 57.77
N GLY A 81 -64.76 102.67 58.04
CA GLY A 81 -65.97 102.88 57.25
C GLY A 81 -65.69 103.27 55.79
N LYS A 82 -64.66 104.08 55.54
CA LYS A 82 -64.27 104.49 54.19
C LYS A 82 -63.61 103.36 53.38
N ALA A 83 -62.79 102.52 54.03
CA ALA A 83 -62.18 101.34 53.40
C ALA A 83 -63.24 100.28 53.01
N SER A 84 -64.31 100.14 53.79
CA SER A 84 -65.41 99.21 53.48
C SER A 84 -66.22 99.63 52.25
N ASP A 85 -66.41 100.92 52.00
CA ASP A 85 -67.16 101.41 50.83
C ASP A 85 -66.34 101.30 49.53
N GLU A 86 -65.01 101.45 49.61
CA GLU A 86 -64.08 101.27 48.48
C GLU A 86 -64.01 99.79 48.02
N LEU A 87 -64.02 98.85 48.97
CA LEU A 87 -64.06 97.41 48.71
C LEU A 87 -65.35 96.97 48.00
N HIS A 88 -66.49 97.59 48.33
CA HIS A 88 -67.77 97.23 47.71
C HIS A 88 -67.87 97.73 46.27
N LYS A 89 -67.28 98.89 45.94
CA LYS A 89 -67.19 99.37 44.54
C LYS A 89 -66.30 98.47 43.68
N ARG A 90 -65.16 97.98 44.20
CA ARG A 90 -64.30 97.01 43.49
C ARG A 90 -64.96 95.63 43.29
N ALA A 91 -65.86 95.23 44.17
CA ALA A 91 -66.60 93.96 44.03
C ALA A 91 -67.62 93.98 42.88
N VAL A 92 -68.21 95.14 42.56
CA VAL A 92 -69.21 95.26 41.48
C VAL A 92 -68.57 95.35 40.08
N GLU A 93 -67.37 95.95 39.96
CA GLU A 93 -66.59 95.88 38.70
C GLU A 93 -66.03 94.47 38.43
N LEU A 94 -65.73 93.69 39.48
CA LEU A 94 -65.26 92.29 39.34
C LEU A 94 -66.35 91.34 38.84
N ASP A 95 -67.62 91.60 39.16
CA ASP A 95 -68.77 90.74 38.82
C ASP A 95 -69.16 90.83 37.34
N ILE A 96 -68.94 92.01 36.74
CA ILE A 96 -69.13 92.22 35.29
C ILE A 96 -67.99 91.58 34.49
N LEU A 97 -66.75 91.58 35.01
CA LEU A 97 -65.62 90.85 34.40
C LEU A 97 -65.73 89.32 34.61
N HIS A 98 -66.28 88.87 35.76
CA HIS A 98 -66.52 87.45 36.05
C HIS A 98 -67.61 86.84 35.18
N ARG A 99 -68.63 87.59 34.73
CA ARG A 99 -69.63 87.07 33.79
C ARG A 99 -69.08 86.81 32.38
N GLU A 100 -68.14 87.64 31.91
CA GLU A 100 -67.45 87.43 30.63
C GLU A 100 -66.47 86.24 30.71
N VAL A 101 -65.77 86.08 31.85
CA VAL A 101 -64.82 84.97 32.09
C VAL A 101 -65.52 83.64 32.44
N ALA A 102 -66.64 83.65 33.15
CA ALA A 102 -67.39 82.43 33.48
C ALA A 102 -68.02 81.79 32.23
N SER A 103 -68.50 82.61 31.29
CA SER A 103 -68.95 82.18 29.96
C SER A 103 -67.84 81.47 29.17
N GLN A 104 -66.60 81.98 29.20
CA GLN A 104 -65.43 81.34 28.59
C GLN A 104 -64.97 80.08 29.36
N LYS A 105 -65.03 80.08 30.69
CA LYS A 105 -64.59 78.98 31.56
C LYS A 105 -65.49 77.76 31.48
N GLU A 106 -66.80 77.93 31.37
CA GLU A 106 -67.75 76.82 31.22
C GLU A 106 -67.58 76.11 29.87
N ILE A 107 -67.24 76.85 28.81
CA ILE A 107 -66.89 76.29 27.49
C ILE A 107 -65.54 75.55 27.54
N PHE A 108 -64.58 76.00 28.37
CA PHE A 108 -63.26 75.37 28.51
C PHE A 108 -63.27 74.11 29.40
N GLU A 109 -63.99 74.11 30.53
CA GLU A 109 -64.10 72.96 31.43
C GLU A 109 -64.84 71.77 30.78
N ASN A 110 -65.86 72.03 29.94
CA ASN A 110 -66.51 70.98 29.18
C ASN A 110 -65.59 70.37 28.10
N ARG A 111 -64.75 71.18 27.44
CA ARG A 111 -63.71 70.66 26.52
C ARG A 111 -62.64 69.83 27.23
N TYR A 112 -62.25 70.20 28.45
CA TYR A 112 -61.22 69.49 29.22
C TYR A 112 -61.71 68.13 29.77
N LYS A 113 -62.96 68.02 30.24
CA LYS A 113 -63.55 66.74 30.70
C LYS A 113 -63.70 65.71 29.58
N VAL A 114 -64.07 66.15 28.38
CA VAL A 114 -64.15 65.26 27.20
C VAL A 114 -62.76 64.77 26.79
N LEU A 115 -61.72 65.60 26.94
CA LEU A 115 -60.33 65.23 26.61
C LEU A 115 -59.71 64.25 27.62
N ASP A 116 -59.92 64.41 28.93
CA ASP A 116 -59.42 63.49 29.98
C ASP A 116 -60.03 62.09 29.87
N ASN A 117 -61.33 62.02 29.54
CA ASN A 117 -62.02 60.73 29.37
C ASN A 117 -61.49 59.97 28.14
N ASN A 118 -61.23 60.67 27.02
CA ASN A 118 -60.63 60.07 25.83
C ASN A 118 -59.22 59.52 26.06
N ILE A 119 -58.42 60.15 26.93
CA ILE A 119 -57.05 59.69 27.26
C ILE A 119 -57.06 58.44 28.16
N LYS A 120 -57.92 58.37 29.18
CA LYS A 120 -58.04 57.17 30.04
C LYS A 120 -58.51 55.95 29.25
N ASN A 121 -59.46 56.19 28.36
CA ASN A 121 -60.00 55.22 27.43
C ASN A 121 -58.95 54.70 26.45
N PHE A 122 -58.09 55.58 25.90
CA PHE A 122 -56.95 55.19 25.07
C PHE A 122 -55.95 54.28 25.83
N HIS A 123 -55.64 54.60 27.08
CA HIS A 123 -54.70 53.81 27.90
C HIS A 123 -55.19 52.38 28.16
N GLN A 124 -56.48 52.16 28.36
CA GLN A 124 -57.04 50.82 28.55
C GLN A 124 -56.93 49.96 27.28
N ILE A 125 -57.20 50.53 26.10
CA ILE A 125 -57.08 49.82 24.82
C ILE A 125 -55.60 49.53 24.51
N SER A 126 -54.72 50.52 24.69
CA SER A 126 -53.28 50.36 24.47
C SER A 126 -52.68 49.25 25.35
N SER A 127 -53.11 49.13 26.62
CA SER A 127 -52.67 48.04 27.50
C SER A 127 -53.16 46.66 27.03
N ARG A 128 -54.38 46.55 26.48
CA ARG A 128 -54.90 45.28 25.92
C ARG A 128 -54.17 44.89 24.64
N ILE A 129 -53.92 45.86 23.75
CA ILE A 129 -53.09 45.65 22.54
C ILE A 129 -51.68 45.16 22.92
N GLN A 130 -51.08 45.72 23.97
CA GLN A 130 -49.74 45.32 24.43
C GLN A 130 -49.70 43.95 25.12
N LYS A 131 -50.83 43.36 25.54
CA LYS A 131 -50.84 42.01 26.14
C LYS A 131 -51.11 40.90 25.13
N SER A 132 -51.74 41.20 24.00
CA SER A 132 -52.01 40.18 23.00
C SER A 132 -50.73 39.77 22.26
N ILE A 133 -50.62 38.46 22.03
CA ILE A 133 -49.58 37.82 21.22
C ILE A 133 -50.12 37.39 19.84
N ASN A 134 -51.37 37.75 19.53
CA ASN A 134 -52.01 37.43 18.26
C ASN A 134 -52.24 38.72 17.45
N ILE A 135 -51.63 38.77 16.26
CA ILE A 135 -51.71 39.95 15.37
C ILE A 135 -53.16 40.28 15.00
N GLN A 136 -54.00 39.26 14.75
CA GLN A 136 -55.41 39.45 14.38
C GLN A 136 -56.20 40.11 15.52
N GLU A 137 -55.94 39.69 16.76
CA GLU A 137 -56.58 40.21 17.96
C GLU A 137 -56.15 41.65 18.23
N VAL A 138 -54.85 41.94 18.12
CA VAL A 138 -54.30 43.31 18.21
C VAL A 138 -55.00 44.26 17.24
N LEU A 139 -55.15 43.84 15.98
CA LEU A 139 -55.75 44.66 14.93
C LEU A 139 -57.25 44.87 15.14
N SER A 140 -57.98 43.84 15.61
CA SER A 140 -59.40 43.98 15.99
C SER A 140 -59.59 44.96 17.15
N LEU A 141 -58.77 44.86 18.20
CA LEU A 141 -58.81 45.74 19.36
C LEU A 141 -58.54 47.21 19.00
N CYS A 142 -57.65 47.46 18.03
CA CYS A 142 -57.41 48.81 17.53
C CYS A 142 -58.62 49.38 16.80
N ALA A 143 -59.30 48.57 15.97
CA ALA A 143 -60.47 49.01 15.21
C ALA A 143 -61.70 49.23 16.10
N GLU A 144 -61.95 48.33 17.05
CA GLU A 144 -63.00 48.48 18.08
C GLU A 144 -62.75 49.71 18.97
N GLY A 145 -61.50 49.94 19.38
CA GLY A 145 -61.12 51.10 20.19
C GLY A 145 -61.38 52.45 19.51
N LEU A 146 -61.19 52.54 18.19
CA LEU A 146 -61.53 53.73 17.41
C LEU A 146 -63.06 53.91 17.29
N HIS A 147 -63.83 52.83 17.18
CA HIS A 147 -65.29 52.89 17.01
C HIS A 147 -66.04 53.11 18.33
N ASP A 148 -65.91 52.16 19.27
CA ASP A 148 -66.74 52.09 20.48
C ASP A 148 -66.34 53.14 21.52
N ILE A 149 -65.05 53.50 21.54
CA ILE A 149 -64.46 54.25 22.64
C ILE A 149 -64.15 55.70 22.25
N LEU A 150 -63.64 55.92 21.03
CA LEU A 150 -63.42 57.27 20.49
C LEU A 150 -64.61 57.80 19.69
N GLY A 151 -65.59 56.95 19.41
CA GLY A 151 -66.89 57.35 18.85
C GLY A 151 -66.88 57.62 17.34
N TYR A 152 -65.89 57.12 16.59
CA TYR A 152 -65.90 57.19 15.12
C TYR A 152 -66.95 56.23 14.56
N GLU A 153 -67.82 56.70 13.69
CA GLU A 153 -68.98 55.89 13.27
C GLU A 153 -68.61 54.69 12.41
N ARG A 154 -67.56 54.79 11.61
CA ARG A 154 -67.03 53.64 10.85
C ARG A 154 -65.52 53.60 10.94
N VAL A 155 -65.00 52.41 11.21
CA VAL A 155 -63.56 52.12 11.25
C VAL A 155 -63.27 50.90 10.39
N ASN A 156 -62.54 51.11 9.31
CA ASN A 156 -62.10 50.09 8.39
C ASN A 156 -60.60 49.85 8.57
N LEU A 157 -60.20 48.59 8.72
CA LEU A 157 -58.81 48.17 8.79
C LEU A 157 -58.56 47.16 7.69
N LEU A 158 -57.68 47.51 6.76
CA LEU A 158 -57.27 46.62 5.69
C LEU A 158 -55.80 46.25 5.86
N MET A 159 -55.46 44.98 5.68
CA MET A 159 -54.07 44.48 5.69
C MET A 159 -53.71 43.94 4.33
N ALA A 160 -52.45 44.12 3.93
CA ALA A 160 -51.94 43.50 2.73
C ALA A 160 -51.86 41.98 2.91
N ASP A 161 -52.16 41.23 1.85
CA ASP A 161 -51.88 39.80 1.78
C ASP A 161 -50.36 39.52 1.75
N ASP A 162 -49.96 38.26 1.96
CA ASP A 162 -48.54 37.86 2.00
C ASP A 162 -47.79 38.20 0.69
N GLU A 163 -48.50 38.24 -0.45
CA GLU A 163 -47.94 38.62 -1.75
C GLU A 163 -47.97 40.13 -2.03
N ARG A 164 -48.57 40.93 -1.14
CA ARG A 164 -48.77 42.39 -1.27
C ARG A 164 -49.43 42.82 -2.58
N LYS A 165 -50.38 42.03 -3.06
CA LYS A 165 -51.16 42.30 -4.27
C LYS A 165 -52.52 42.89 -3.94
N GLU A 166 -53.07 42.56 -2.78
CA GLU A 166 -54.42 42.96 -2.39
C GLU A 166 -54.48 43.40 -0.92
N LEU A 167 -55.40 44.31 -0.61
CA LEU A 167 -55.75 44.77 0.73
C LEU A 167 -57.06 44.09 1.15
N CYS A 168 -56.97 43.25 2.15
CA CYS A 168 -58.07 42.46 2.69
C CYS A 168 -58.60 43.12 3.97
N PHE A 169 -59.93 43.12 4.16
CA PHE A 169 -60.52 43.64 5.38
C PHE A 169 -60.22 42.75 6.58
N VAL A 170 -59.52 43.30 7.57
CA VAL A 170 -59.33 42.67 8.88
C VAL A 170 -60.39 43.15 9.87
N ALA A 171 -60.81 44.42 9.79
CA ALA A 171 -61.92 44.96 10.57
C ALA A 171 -62.74 45.97 9.75
N ALA A 172 -64.05 46.06 10.04
CA ALA A 172 -64.99 46.98 9.40
C ALA A 172 -66.08 47.39 10.42
N THR A 173 -65.65 47.97 11.54
CA THR A 173 -66.48 48.28 12.70
C THR A 173 -67.42 49.45 12.38
N GLY A 174 -68.69 49.39 12.79
CA GLY A 174 -69.70 50.44 12.53
C GLY A 174 -70.45 50.35 11.19
N SER A 175 -70.29 49.23 10.46
CA SER A 175 -71.04 48.91 9.25
C SER A 175 -71.80 47.59 9.41
N ASP A 176 -72.82 47.60 10.28
CA ASP A 176 -73.62 46.42 10.60
C ASP A 176 -74.27 45.82 9.34
N ASN A 177 -74.10 44.51 9.11
CA ASN A 177 -74.46 43.70 7.92
C ASN A 177 -73.48 43.72 6.72
N PHE A 178 -72.21 44.10 6.88
CA PHE A 178 -71.19 43.95 5.83
C PHE A 178 -70.43 42.61 5.96
N ASP A 179 -70.52 41.75 4.93
CA ASP A 179 -69.69 40.55 4.85
C ASP A 179 -68.28 40.91 4.32
N ARG A 180 -67.30 40.89 5.22
CA ARG A 180 -65.89 41.22 4.94
C ARG A 180 -65.10 40.07 4.28
N SER A 181 -65.66 38.86 4.22
CA SER A 181 -64.90 37.63 4.00
C SER A 181 -64.42 37.43 2.55
N ASN A 182 -64.98 38.18 1.58
CA ASN A 182 -64.74 38.00 0.14
C ASN A 182 -64.46 39.32 -0.61
N ILE A 183 -64.01 40.37 0.08
CA ILE A 183 -63.73 41.67 -0.53
C ILE A 183 -62.26 42.01 -0.33
N ALA A 184 -61.53 42.01 -1.44
CA ALA A 184 -60.12 42.38 -1.51
C ALA A 184 -59.94 43.56 -2.47
N LEU A 185 -59.25 44.60 -2.03
CA LEU A 185 -58.93 45.76 -2.85
C LEU A 185 -57.56 45.58 -3.51
N PRO A 186 -57.44 45.70 -4.83
CA PRO A 186 -56.14 45.57 -5.48
C PRO A 186 -55.21 46.70 -5.04
N LEU A 187 -53.96 46.39 -4.75
CA LEU A 187 -52.92 47.37 -4.45
C LEU A 187 -52.42 48.04 -5.74
N ASP A 188 -53.32 48.71 -6.45
CA ASP A 188 -53.02 49.52 -7.63
C ASP A 188 -53.91 50.77 -7.72
N SER A 189 -53.75 51.54 -8.80
CA SER A 189 -54.50 52.77 -9.06
C SER A 189 -56.03 52.65 -9.07
N ARG A 190 -56.61 51.44 -9.07
CA ARG A 190 -58.06 51.21 -8.98
C ARG A 190 -58.60 51.43 -7.57
N SER A 191 -57.77 51.26 -6.54
CA SER A 191 -58.14 51.48 -5.14
C SER A 191 -58.01 52.94 -4.68
N GLY A 192 -57.71 53.84 -5.63
CA GLY A 192 -57.72 55.29 -5.43
C GLY A 192 -56.83 55.74 -4.28
N ILE A 193 -57.37 56.57 -3.39
CA ILE A 193 -56.64 57.14 -2.27
C ILE A 193 -56.18 56.12 -1.21
N ILE A 194 -56.81 54.94 -1.13
CA ILE A 194 -56.38 53.86 -0.21
C ILE A 194 -55.03 53.29 -0.68
N TYR A 195 -54.88 53.07 -1.99
CA TYR A 195 -53.61 52.65 -2.58
C TYR A 195 -52.52 53.72 -2.39
N LYS A 196 -52.83 54.99 -2.65
CA LYS A 196 -51.87 56.09 -2.39
C LYS A 196 -51.46 56.16 -0.91
N CYS A 197 -52.40 56.03 0.02
CA CYS A 197 -52.13 55.96 1.46
C CYS A 197 -51.14 54.84 1.81
N PHE A 198 -51.37 53.65 1.29
CA PHE A 198 -50.51 52.48 1.51
C PHE A 198 -49.12 52.65 0.88
N THR A 199 -49.03 53.09 -0.37
CA THR A 199 -47.77 53.17 -1.12
C THR A 199 -46.93 54.39 -0.74
N GLU A 200 -47.55 55.57 -0.58
CA GLU A 200 -46.85 56.80 -0.19
C GLU A 200 -46.53 56.84 1.31
N LYS A 201 -47.07 55.90 2.11
CA LYS A 201 -46.89 55.80 3.57
C LYS A 201 -47.28 57.11 4.27
N LYS A 202 -48.29 57.79 3.74
CA LYS A 202 -48.72 59.13 4.16
C LYS A 202 -50.17 59.10 4.61
N LEU A 203 -50.45 59.77 5.72
CA LEU A 203 -51.81 60.00 6.20
C LEU A 203 -52.53 61.01 5.29
N TYR A 204 -53.79 60.72 4.97
CA TYR A 204 -54.66 61.61 4.19
C TYR A 204 -55.93 61.96 4.96
N LEU A 205 -56.13 63.25 5.22
CA LEU A 205 -57.40 63.82 5.69
C LEU A 205 -58.18 64.34 4.48
N ILE A 206 -59.31 63.71 4.18
CA ILE A 206 -60.16 64.08 3.04
C ILE A 206 -61.44 64.74 3.56
N ASP A 207 -61.61 66.03 3.32
CA ASP A 207 -62.83 66.77 3.71
C ASP A 207 -63.99 66.51 2.76
N ASN A 208 -63.71 66.40 1.46
CA ASN A 208 -64.71 66.08 0.43
C ASN A 208 -64.03 65.47 -0.80
N ILE A 209 -64.18 64.15 -0.97
CA ILE A 209 -63.55 63.39 -2.05
C ILE A 209 -63.86 63.94 -3.45
N ASN A 210 -65.04 64.54 -3.67
CA ASN A 210 -65.44 65.09 -4.97
C ASN A 210 -64.60 66.30 -5.43
N LYS A 211 -63.85 66.95 -4.52
CA LYS A 211 -62.94 68.05 -4.85
C LYS A 211 -61.56 67.57 -5.30
N TYR A 212 -61.26 66.29 -5.11
CA TYR A 212 -59.98 65.70 -5.45
C TYR A 212 -60.00 65.16 -6.89
N PRO A 213 -58.83 65.01 -7.53
CA PRO A 213 -58.75 64.47 -8.89
C PRO A 213 -59.30 63.04 -8.98
N SER A 214 -59.68 62.59 -10.19
CA SER A 214 -60.28 61.27 -10.43
C SER A 214 -59.40 60.10 -9.98
N GLU A 215 -58.08 60.28 -9.89
CA GLU A 215 -57.13 59.28 -9.38
C GLU A 215 -57.26 58.99 -7.87
N PHE A 216 -57.88 59.87 -7.08
CA PHE A 216 -58.14 59.66 -5.66
C PHE A 216 -59.40 58.82 -5.42
N HIS A 217 -60.25 58.67 -6.43
CA HIS A 217 -61.51 57.98 -6.33
C HIS A 217 -61.32 56.48 -6.49
N LEU A 218 -62.08 55.70 -5.71
CA LEU A 218 -62.23 54.27 -5.95
C LEU A 218 -62.86 54.06 -7.34
N LYS A 219 -62.31 53.15 -8.14
CA LYS A 219 -62.85 52.80 -9.46
C LYS A 219 -63.84 51.63 -9.35
N PRO A 220 -64.83 51.51 -10.25
CA PRO A 220 -65.72 50.36 -10.28
C PRO A 220 -64.97 49.02 -10.39
N PRO A 221 -65.38 47.96 -9.66
CA PRO A 221 -66.57 47.87 -8.79
C PRO A 221 -66.36 48.35 -7.34
N TYR A 222 -65.15 48.78 -6.96
CA TYR A 222 -64.77 49.10 -5.58
C TYR A 222 -65.41 50.38 -5.04
N ASP A 223 -65.88 51.26 -5.92
CA ASP A 223 -66.66 52.47 -5.58
C ASP A 223 -68.03 52.16 -4.95
N THR A 224 -68.53 50.93 -5.14
CA THR A 224 -69.80 50.47 -4.55
C THR A 224 -69.65 49.89 -3.14
N ILE A 225 -68.42 49.70 -2.65
CA ILE A 225 -68.15 49.11 -1.33
C ILE A 225 -68.67 50.02 -0.23
N HIS A 226 -69.74 49.57 0.44
CA HIS A 226 -70.50 50.40 1.36
C HIS A 226 -69.70 50.98 2.53
N PRO A 227 -68.78 50.23 3.20
CA PRO A 227 -67.95 50.77 4.26
C PRO A 227 -66.93 51.83 3.81
N LEU A 228 -66.52 51.83 2.53
CA LEU A 228 -65.53 52.78 2.00
C LEU A 228 -66.17 54.00 1.33
N ARG A 229 -67.51 54.05 1.25
CA ARG A 229 -68.25 55.08 0.51
C ARG A 229 -68.56 56.31 1.36
N SER A 230 -67.52 57.00 1.82
CA SER A 230 -67.66 58.29 2.52
C SER A 230 -67.23 59.47 1.64
N ARG A 231 -67.85 60.64 1.90
CA ARG A 231 -67.41 61.91 1.28
C ARG A 231 -66.24 62.52 2.04
N SER A 232 -66.19 62.32 3.37
CA SER A 232 -65.11 62.77 4.23
C SER A 232 -64.63 61.62 5.10
N PHE A 233 -63.31 61.41 5.17
CA PHE A 233 -62.69 60.32 5.89
C PHE A 233 -61.20 60.60 6.12
N VAL A 234 -60.59 59.93 7.10
CA VAL A 234 -59.13 59.90 7.29
C VAL A 234 -58.61 58.52 6.96
N LEU A 235 -57.53 58.44 6.19
CA LEU A 235 -56.78 57.21 5.98
C LEU A 235 -55.39 57.33 6.59
N CYS A 236 -54.97 56.33 7.36
CA CYS A 236 -53.65 56.24 7.96
C CYS A 236 -53.01 54.88 7.64
N PRO A 237 -51.78 54.83 7.13
CA PRO A 237 -51.09 53.57 6.91
C PRO A 237 -50.59 52.98 8.24
N ILE A 238 -50.52 51.65 8.32
CA ILE A 238 -49.85 50.91 9.39
C ILE A 238 -48.46 50.55 8.87
N VAL A 239 -47.41 51.12 9.45
CA VAL A 239 -46.04 50.96 8.95
C VAL A 239 -45.19 50.17 9.93
N VAL A 240 -44.82 48.94 9.55
CA VAL A 240 -43.95 48.05 10.34
C VAL A 240 -42.56 48.02 9.73
N LYS A 241 -41.53 48.38 10.51
CA LYS A 241 -40.12 48.46 10.07
C LYS A 241 -39.92 49.26 8.77
N GLY A 242 -40.66 50.36 8.62
CA GLY A 242 -40.56 51.25 7.45
C GLY A 242 -41.38 50.80 6.24
N GLU A 243 -42.08 49.66 6.29
CA GLU A 243 -42.93 49.15 5.23
C GLU A 243 -44.41 49.22 5.61
N SER A 244 -45.27 49.66 4.67
CA SER A 244 -46.72 49.67 4.92
C SER A 244 -47.24 48.23 4.86
N VAL A 245 -47.94 47.82 5.91
CA VAL A 245 -48.54 46.48 6.04
C VAL A 245 -50.06 46.52 6.05
N GLY A 246 -50.66 47.70 6.22
CA GLY A 246 -52.10 47.89 6.15
C GLY A 246 -52.50 49.36 6.12
N VAL A 247 -53.81 49.62 6.06
CA VAL A 247 -54.42 50.96 6.09
C VAL A 247 -55.60 50.95 7.05
N PHE A 248 -55.59 51.90 7.99
CA PHE A 248 -56.74 52.32 8.76
C PHE A 248 -57.52 53.39 8.02
N GLY A 249 -58.85 53.30 8.05
CA GLY A 249 -59.74 54.32 7.55
C GLY A 249 -60.86 54.60 8.55
N ILE A 250 -61.09 55.88 8.87
CA ILE A 250 -62.21 56.29 9.72
C ILE A 250 -63.10 57.30 9.01
N ASP A 251 -64.40 57.22 9.26
CA ASP A 251 -65.36 58.20 8.78
C ASP A 251 -66.55 58.42 9.74
N ASN A 252 -67.22 59.55 9.56
CA ASN A 252 -68.43 59.95 10.29
C ASN A 252 -69.61 60.14 9.30
N LYS A 253 -69.98 59.06 8.59
CA LYS A 253 -70.95 59.10 7.49
C LYS A 253 -72.35 59.61 7.86
N LEU A 254 -72.88 59.22 9.02
CA LEU A 254 -74.25 59.47 9.49
C LEU A 254 -74.38 60.86 10.10
N SER A 255 -73.49 61.24 11.02
CA SER A 255 -73.49 62.58 11.63
C SER A 255 -72.94 63.68 10.73
N GLN A 256 -72.16 63.33 9.70
CA GLN A 256 -71.44 64.27 8.82
C GLN A 256 -70.56 65.26 9.58
N ARG A 257 -70.11 64.90 10.79
CA ARG A 257 -69.15 65.70 11.55
C ARG A 257 -67.84 65.82 10.77
N ALA A 258 -67.40 67.05 10.52
CA ALA A 258 -66.12 67.32 9.87
C ALA A 258 -64.97 66.74 10.71
N LEU A 259 -64.12 65.94 10.07
CA LEU A 259 -62.90 65.40 10.65
C LEU A 259 -61.82 66.49 10.64
N ASN A 260 -60.99 66.54 11.68
CA ASN A 260 -59.96 67.56 11.83
C ASN A 260 -58.56 66.95 12.08
N ASP A 261 -57.55 67.80 12.25
CA ASP A 261 -56.17 67.35 12.48
C ASP A 261 -56.03 66.52 13.76
N THR A 262 -56.81 66.80 14.81
CA THR A 262 -56.82 65.97 16.03
C THR A 262 -57.33 64.54 15.80
N ASP A 263 -58.26 64.34 14.86
CA ASP A 263 -58.70 62.99 14.45
C ASP A 263 -57.60 62.26 13.67
N SER A 264 -56.81 63.00 12.88
CA SER A 264 -55.65 62.49 12.15
C SER A 264 -54.52 62.03 13.08
N ASP A 265 -54.25 62.78 14.15
CA ASP A 265 -53.26 62.38 15.16
C ASP A 265 -53.72 61.14 15.94
N THR A 266 -55.03 61.01 16.18
CA THR A 266 -55.61 59.90 16.95
C THR A 266 -55.52 58.58 16.18
N ILE A 267 -55.92 58.56 14.91
CA ILE A 267 -55.80 57.35 14.06
C ILE A 267 -54.34 56.93 13.85
N LYS A 268 -53.43 57.91 13.74
CA LYS A 268 -51.99 57.66 13.60
C LYS A 268 -51.42 56.99 14.84
N LEU A 269 -51.82 57.43 16.03
CA LEU A 269 -51.41 56.82 17.28
C LEU A 269 -51.81 55.34 17.39
N PHE A 270 -53.02 54.97 16.94
CA PHE A 270 -53.45 53.56 16.89
C PHE A 270 -52.71 52.75 15.83
N ALA A 271 -52.45 53.34 14.66
CA ALA A 271 -51.66 52.70 13.62
C ALA A 271 -50.22 52.38 14.10
N ASP A 272 -49.60 53.30 14.84
CA ASP A 272 -48.26 53.09 15.43
C ASP A 272 -48.27 52.02 16.53
N GLN A 273 -49.32 51.98 17.37
CA GLN A 273 -49.48 50.93 18.38
C GLN A 273 -49.67 49.53 17.76
N ALA A 274 -50.48 49.43 16.71
CA ALA A 274 -50.64 48.20 15.94
C ALA A 274 -49.30 47.75 15.32
N ALA A 275 -48.55 48.67 14.72
CA ALA A 275 -47.26 48.38 14.11
C ALA A 275 -46.21 47.90 15.13
N SER A 276 -46.15 48.53 16.31
CA SER A 276 -45.25 48.14 17.39
C SER A 276 -45.57 46.73 17.92
N ALA A 277 -46.85 46.42 18.11
CA ALA A 277 -47.29 45.10 18.56
C ALA A 277 -46.98 44.00 17.53
N ILE A 278 -47.22 44.24 16.24
CA ILE A 278 -46.85 43.33 15.15
C ILE A 278 -45.33 43.04 15.16
N THR A 279 -44.51 44.09 15.32
CA THR A 279 -43.05 43.96 15.35
C THR A 279 -42.60 43.06 16.50
N ARG A 280 -43.18 43.23 17.69
CA ARG A 280 -42.85 42.43 18.87
C ARG A 280 -43.25 40.97 18.69
N ILE A 281 -44.45 40.69 18.20
CA ILE A 281 -44.96 39.32 18.03
C ILE A 281 -44.08 38.55 17.03
N ASN A 282 -43.74 39.16 15.90
CA ASN A 282 -42.86 38.54 14.90
C ASN A 282 -41.45 38.25 15.46
N LEU A 283 -40.93 39.11 16.34
CA LEU A 283 -39.62 38.91 16.96
C LEU A 283 -39.61 37.73 17.94
N LEU A 284 -40.69 37.54 18.71
CA LEU A 284 -40.81 36.42 19.63
C LEU A 284 -40.89 35.05 18.91
N GLN A 285 -41.62 34.97 17.79
CA GLN A 285 -41.70 33.73 16.99
C GLN A 285 -40.37 33.35 16.34
N ALA A 286 -39.57 34.33 15.91
CA ALA A 286 -38.25 34.08 15.33
C ALA A 286 -37.26 33.52 16.36
N ILE A 287 -37.32 34.00 17.61
CA ILE A 287 -36.49 33.47 18.70
C ILE A 287 -36.81 32.01 18.99
N ASP A 288 -38.09 31.64 19.12
CA ASP A 288 -38.51 30.26 19.42
C ASP A 288 -38.07 29.26 18.33
N THR A 289 -38.07 29.68 17.06
CA THR A 289 -37.63 28.83 15.94
C THR A 289 -36.11 28.59 16.01
N LEU A 290 -35.34 29.65 16.27
CA LEU A 290 -33.89 29.58 16.35
C LEU A 290 -33.40 28.74 17.53
N THR A 291 -34.06 28.79 18.69
CA THR A 291 -33.65 28.02 19.87
C THR A 291 -33.85 26.51 19.66
N LEU A 292 -34.94 26.11 19.02
CA LEU A 292 -35.21 24.70 18.67
C LEU A 292 -34.20 24.16 17.65
N GLU A 293 -33.90 24.95 16.62
CA GLU A 293 -32.94 24.55 15.59
C GLU A 293 -31.52 24.43 16.16
N LEU A 294 -31.11 25.37 17.02
CA LEU A 294 -29.82 25.37 17.71
C LEU A 294 -29.65 24.11 18.60
N GLY A 295 -30.67 23.74 19.37
CA GLY A 295 -30.64 22.53 20.20
C GLY A 295 -30.46 21.26 19.39
N LYS A 296 -31.13 21.16 18.23
CA LYS A 296 -31.00 20.02 17.32
C LYS A 296 -29.59 19.92 16.73
N THR A 297 -29.02 21.02 16.26
CA THR A 297 -27.68 21.04 15.67
C THR A 297 -26.60 20.67 16.71
N PHE A 298 -26.72 21.13 17.96
CA PHE A 298 -25.80 20.74 19.02
C PHE A 298 -25.87 19.24 19.32
N SER A 299 -27.07 18.65 19.41
CA SER A 299 -27.21 17.20 19.59
C SER A 299 -26.60 16.39 18.45
N GLU A 300 -26.80 16.81 17.19
CA GLU A 300 -26.20 16.14 16.03
C GLU A 300 -24.67 16.24 16.04
N LEU A 301 -24.10 17.40 16.40
CA LEU A 301 -22.66 17.58 16.53
C LEU A 301 -22.08 16.69 17.64
N LEU A 302 -22.72 16.62 18.81
CA LEU A 302 -22.24 15.78 19.90
C LEU A 302 -22.33 14.29 19.60
N GLN A 303 -23.35 13.84 18.84
CA GLN A 303 -23.39 12.46 18.36
C GLN A 303 -22.22 12.15 17.41
N ASN A 304 -21.80 13.12 16.60
CA ASN A 304 -20.63 12.96 15.74
C ASN A 304 -19.30 12.82 16.53
N ARG A 305 -19.24 13.23 17.81
CA ARG A 305 -18.05 13.05 18.68
C ARG A 305 -17.58 11.60 18.73
N GLU A 306 -18.52 10.68 18.92
CA GLU A 306 -18.21 9.26 19.03
C GLU A 306 -17.68 8.70 17.70
N ILE A 307 -18.25 9.14 16.58
CA ILE A 307 -17.82 8.76 15.24
C ILE A 307 -16.40 9.26 14.96
N TYR A 308 -16.10 10.54 15.24
CA TYR A 308 -14.76 11.11 15.04
C TYR A 308 -13.72 10.44 15.93
N SER A 309 -14.03 10.22 17.20
CA SER A 309 -13.12 9.53 18.13
C SER A 309 -12.81 8.10 17.66
N ARG A 310 -13.83 7.36 17.19
CA ARG A 310 -13.66 6.02 16.64
C ARG A 310 -12.83 6.02 15.36
N ASN A 311 -13.02 7.01 14.47
CA ASN A 311 -12.23 7.13 13.24
C ASN A 311 -10.76 7.42 13.53
N VAL A 312 -10.46 8.30 14.50
CA VAL A 312 -9.09 8.59 14.94
C VAL A 312 -8.45 7.35 15.56
N PHE A 313 -9.17 6.60 16.39
CA PHE A 313 -8.68 5.34 16.95
C PHE A 313 -8.37 4.30 15.85
N ASN A 314 -9.29 4.13 14.89
CA ASN A 314 -9.09 3.23 13.76
C ASN A 314 -7.89 3.66 12.91
N LEU A 315 -7.70 4.95 12.65
CA LEU A 315 -6.53 5.48 11.95
C LEU A 315 -5.24 5.18 12.71
N LYS A 316 -5.21 5.41 14.03
CA LYS A 316 -4.04 5.10 14.87
C LYS A 316 -3.69 3.61 14.84
N SER A 317 -4.69 2.74 14.91
CA SER A 317 -4.51 1.28 14.78
C SER A 317 -3.97 0.89 13.41
N SER A 318 -4.56 1.41 12.33
CA SER A 318 -4.10 1.14 10.95
C SER A 318 -2.67 1.60 10.70
N VAL A 319 -2.26 2.74 11.24
CA VAL A 319 -0.88 3.24 11.15
C VAL A 319 0.08 2.34 11.95
N GLY A 320 -0.35 1.83 13.10
CA GLY A 320 0.40 0.81 13.87
C GLY A 320 0.62 -0.47 13.06
N SER A 321 -0.45 -1.04 12.51
CA SER A 321 -0.36 -2.23 11.66
C SER A 321 0.49 -2.01 10.40
N LEU A 322 0.47 -0.80 9.82
CA LEU A 322 1.35 -0.42 8.71
C LEU A 322 2.83 -0.40 9.12
N ALA A 323 3.14 0.12 10.31
CA ALA A 323 4.50 0.11 10.86
C ALA A 323 5.01 -1.31 11.09
N ASP A 324 4.17 -2.20 11.64
CA ASP A 324 4.54 -3.61 11.84
C ASP A 324 4.75 -4.32 10.49
N SER A 325 3.85 -4.09 9.51
CA SER A 325 3.97 -4.69 8.18
C SER A 325 5.22 -4.22 7.44
N THR A 326 5.58 -2.94 7.56
CA THR A 326 6.80 -2.39 6.96
C THR A 326 8.06 -2.93 7.64
N ALA A 327 8.06 -3.10 8.96
CA ALA A 327 9.16 -3.77 9.66
C ALA A 327 9.34 -5.23 9.19
N HIS A 328 8.25 -5.97 8.98
CA HIS A 328 8.29 -7.31 8.41
C HIS A 328 8.86 -7.33 6.98
N ILE A 329 8.47 -6.37 6.12
CA ILE A 329 9.01 -6.24 4.76
C ILE A 329 10.51 -5.94 4.79
N ALA A 330 10.97 -5.06 5.69
CA ALA A 330 12.39 -4.74 5.82
C ALA A 330 13.21 -5.99 6.20
N SER A 331 12.77 -6.72 7.23
CA SER A 331 13.44 -7.96 7.65
C SER A 331 13.41 -9.05 6.56
N ALA A 332 12.29 -9.20 5.85
CA ALA A 332 12.21 -10.12 4.72
C ALA A 332 13.17 -9.72 3.59
N SER A 333 13.32 -8.42 3.32
CA SER A 333 14.24 -7.91 2.30
C SER A 333 15.70 -8.19 2.65
N GLU A 334 16.10 -8.06 3.92
CA GLU A 334 17.43 -8.46 4.39
C GLU A 334 17.71 -9.95 4.17
N SER A 335 16.73 -10.81 4.49
CA SER A 335 16.83 -12.26 4.27
C SER A 335 16.93 -12.63 2.79
N VAL A 336 16.17 -11.94 1.93
CA VAL A 336 16.29 -12.10 0.47
C VAL A 336 17.68 -11.66 0.00
N MET A 337 18.23 -10.56 0.52
CA MET A 337 19.56 -10.09 0.14
C MET A 337 20.66 -11.11 0.49
N ALA A 338 20.61 -11.69 1.69
CA ALA A 338 21.52 -12.77 2.08
C ALA A 338 21.38 -13.99 1.14
N SER A 339 20.15 -14.38 0.81
CA SER A 339 19.90 -15.49 -0.12
C SER A 339 20.42 -15.22 -1.54
N VAL A 340 20.34 -13.95 -1.99
CA VAL A 340 20.88 -13.50 -3.28
C VAL A 340 22.40 -13.63 -3.31
N ASP A 341 23.09 -13.22 -2.23
CA ASP A 341 24.55 -13.35 -2.13
C ASP A 341 24.99 -14.83 -2.11
N ASP A 342 24.31 -15.69 -1.36
CA ASP A 342 24.57 -17.15 -1.34
C ASP A 342 24.35 -17.80 -2.72
N THR A 343 23.26 -17.41 -3.40
CA THR A 343 22.97 -17.90 -4.76
C THR A 343 24.03 -17.38 -5.75
N SER A 344 24.50 -16.14 -5.58
CA SER A 344 25.56 -15.55 -6.41
C SER A 344 26.88 -16.33 -6.29
N ALA A 345 27.27 -16.69 -5.06
CA ALA A 345 28.44 -17.52 -4.81
C ALA A 345 28.30 -18.89 -5.48
N SER A 346 27.14 -19.54 -5.33
CA SER A 346 26.84 -20.84 -5.94
C SER A 346 26.92 -20.79 -7.47
N VAL A 347 26.41 -19.72 -8.10
CA VAL A 347 26.49 -19.51 -9.54
C VAL A 347 27.93 -19.33 -10.01
N SER A 348 28.76 -18.62 -9.24
CA SER A 348 30.18 -18.48 -9.53
C SER A 348 30.90 -19.83 -9.49
N GLU A 349 30.63 -20.66 -8.47
CA GLU A 349 31.20 -22.01 -8.37
C GLU A 349 30.76 -22.90 -9.55
N ILE A 350 29.48 -22.87 -9.92
CA ILE A 350 28.97 -23.57 -11.10
C ILE A 350 29.70 -23.12 -12.36
N SER A 351 29.91 -21.81 -12.54
CA SER A 351 30.62 -21.28 -13.71
C SER A 351 32.04 -21.83 -13.81
N VAL A 352 32.79 -21.86 -12.70
CA VAL A 352 34.15 -22.42 -12.64
C VAL A 352 34.12 -23.92 -12.94
N ALA A 353 33.18 -24.66 -12.35
CA ALA A 353 33.03 -26.10 -12.57
C ALA A 353 32.69 -26.42 -14.04
N THR A 354 31.79 -25.66 -14.66
CA THR A 354 31.45 -25.82 -16.08
C THR A 354 32.67 -25.57 -16.98
N GLU A 355 33.47 -24.54 -16.69
CA GLU A 355 34.69 -24.26 -17.44
C GLU A 355 35.74 -25.38 -17.29
N GLN A 356 35.89 -25.93 -16.08
CA GLN A 356 36.76 -27.07 -15.85
C GLN A 356 36.29 -28.32 -16.62
N VAL A 357 34.98 -28.58 -16.66
CA VAL A 357 34.41 -29.66 -17.48
C VAL A 357 34.75 -29.45 -18.96
N THR A 358 34.62 -28.23 -19.49
CA THR A 358 34.98 -27.94 -20.89
C THR A 358 36.45 -28.26 -21.17
N ARG A 359 37.39 -27.84 -20.30
CA ARG A 359 38.82 -28.17 -20.47
C ARG A 359 39.10 -29.67 -20.42
N ASN A 360 38.40 -30.39 -19.55
CA ASN A 360 38.53 -31.85 -19.47
C ASN A 360 38.02 -32.54 -20.74
N LEU A 361 36.99 -31.99 -21.39
CA LEU A 361 36.50 -32.51 -22.66
C LEU A 361 37.49 -32.30 -23.79
N ASP A 362 38.21 -31.18 -23.83
CA ASP A 362 39.28 -30.95 -24.81
C ASP A 362 40.38 -32.02 -24.68
N PHE A 363 40.82 -32.30 -23.45
CA PHE A 363 41.80 -33.36 -23.17
C PHE A 363 41.27 -34.76 -23.52
N LEU A 364 39.99 -35.02 -23.24
CA LEU A 364 39.35 -36.28 -23.59
C LEU A 364 39.28 -36.46 -25.11
N SER A 365 38.95 -35.40 -25.86
CA SER A 365 38.95 -35.42 -27.33
C SER A 365 40.33 -35.75 -27.90
N GLU A 366 41.39 -35.13 -27.38
CA GLU A 366 42.77 -35.44 -27.79
C GLU A 366 43.14 -36.90 -27.47
N THR A 367 42.67 -37.41 -26.33
CA THR A 367 42.91 -38.80 -25.91
C THR A 367 42.18 -39.79 -26.81
N VAL A 368 40.95 -39.48 -27.22
CA VAL A 368 40.17 -40.25 -28.20
C VAL A 368 40.91 -40.32 -29.53
N ASP A 369 41.38 -39.20 -30.08
CA ASP A 369 42.11 -39.17 -31.36
C ASP A 369 43.41 -40.00 -31.32
N LYS A 370 44.16 -39.90 -30.20
CA LYS A 370 45.35 -40.74 -29.97
C LYS A 370 44.99 -42.22 -29.88
N SER A 371 43.87 -42.55 -29.24
CA SER A 371 43.41 -43.93 -29.08
C SER A 371 43.00 -44.54 -30.41
N VAL A 372 42.31 -43.79 -31.27
CA VAL A 372 41.98 -44.21 -32.66
C VAL A 372 43.28 -44.51 -33.43
N SER A 373 44.25 -43.59 -33.40
CA SER A 373 45.53 -43.76 -34.08
C SER A 373 46.29 -45.01 -33.60
N ALA A 374 46.27 -45.28 -32.29
CA ALA A 374 46.88 -46.48 -31.70
C ALA A 374 46.17 -47.77 -32.16
N MET A 375 44.83 -47.77 -32.25
CA MET A 375 44.07 -48.93 -32.74
C MET A 375 44.33 -49.21 -34.22
N GLU A 376 44.50 -48.17 -35.05
CA GLU A 376 44.91 -48.35 -36.45
C GLU A 376 46.31 -48.97 -36.57
N GLU A 377 47.25 -48.57 -35.71
CA GLU A 377 48.58 -49.16 -35.66
C GLU A 377 48.56 -50.62 -35.21
N ILE A 378 47.78 -50.95 -34.18
CA ILE A 378 47.57 -52.33 -33.73
C ILE A 378 46.97 -53.17 -34.86
N THR A 379 45.95 -52.65 -35.56
CA THR A 379 45.32 -53.34 -36.70
C THR A 379 46.34 -53.66 -37.80
N ARG A 380 47.23 -52.72 -38.13
CA ARG A 380 48.34 -52.96 -39.08
C ARG A 380 49.31 -54.02 -38.56
N SER A 381 49.67 -53.97 -37.27
CA SER A 381 50.56 -54.95 -36.65
C SER A 381 49.98 -56.37 -36.67
N LEU A 382 48.69 -56.53 -36.36
CA LEU A 382 48.01 -57.83 -36.41
C LEU A 382 48.03 -58.41 -37.83
N LYS A 383 47.82 -57.58 -38.85
CA LYS A 383 47.94 -58.02 -40.26
C LYS A 383 49.36 -58.48 -40.62
N HIS A 384 50.38 -57.84 -40.06
CA HIS A 384 51.76 -58.32 -40.22
C HIS A 384 52.00 -59.66 -39.51
N VAL A 385 51.45 -59.85 -38.30
CA VAL A 385 51.53 -61.12 -37.56
C VAL A 385 50.82 -62.24 -38.33
N GLU A 386 49.63 -61.98 -38.86
CA GLU A 386 48.89 -62.93 -39.69
C GLU A 386 49.73 -63.39 -40.90
N ASN A 387 50.29 -62.44 -41.66
CA ASN A 387 51.12 -62.76 -42.82
C ASN A 387 52.39 -63.54 -42.43
N ASN A 388 53.06 -63.13 -41.36
CA ASN A 388 54.25 -63.82 -40.85
C ASN A 388 53.94 -65.26 -40.40
N THR A 389 52.76 -65.47 -39.84
CA THR A 389 52.27 -66.78 -39.42
C THR A 389 52.07 -67.71 -40.62
N VAL A 390 51.44 -67.20 -41.69
CA VAL A 390 51.28 -67.94 -42.96
C VAL A 390 52.64 -68.30 -43.58
N VAL A 391 53.58 -67.36 -43.61
CA VAL A 391 54.94 -67.61 -44.12
C VAL A 391 55.65 -68.67 -43.27
N SER A 392 55.60 -68.57 -41.94
CA SER A 392 56.24 -69.51 -41.02
C SER A 392 55.67 -70.92 -41.13
N HIS A 393 54.34 -71.03 -41.31
CA HIS A 393 53.67 -72.30 -41.55
C HIS A 393 54.17 -72.96 -42.86
N ASN A 394 54.25 -72.17 -43.94
CA ASN A 394 54.73 -72.65 -45.24
C ASN A 394 56.20 -73.09 -45.19
N VAL A 395 57.07 -72.32 -44.53
CA VAL A 395 58.48 -72.68 -44.36
C VAL A 395 58.62 -73.99 -43.60
N SER A 396 57.88 -74.17 -42.50
CA SER A 396 57.88 -75.41 -41.73
C SER A 396 57.37 -76.58 -42.58
N SER A 397 56.27 -76.41 -43.32
CA SER A 397 55.77 -77.43 -44.25
C SER A 397 56.82 -77.82 -45.30
N GLN A 398 57.56 -76.85 -45.85
CA GLN A 398 58.67 -77.12 -46.76
C GLN A 398 59.81 -77.90 -46.09
N VAL A 399 60.23 -77.53 -44.88
CA VAL A 399 61.29 -78.25 -44.13
C VAL A 399 60.90 -79.71 -43.93
N LYS A 400 59.66 -79.97 -43.50
CA LYS A 400 59.11 -81.33 -43.38
C LYS A 400 59.22 -82.11 -44.69
N SER A 401 58.76 -81.52 -45.81
CA SER A 401 58.83 -82.16 -47.13
C SER A 401 60.27 -82.46 -47.57
N HIS A 402 61.23 -81.56 -47.30
CA HIS A 402 62.64 -81.79 -47.63
C HIS A 402 63.23 -82.91 -46.76
N CYS A 403 62.93 -82.93 -45.47
CA CYS A 403 63.40 -84.00 -44.58
C CYS A 403 62.84 -85.37 -44.98
N ASP A 404 61.58 -85.44 -45.41
CA ASP A 404 60.98 -86.67 -45.94
C ASP A 404 61.74 -87.19 -47.17
N LYS A 405 62.10 -86.30 -48.11
CA LYS A 405 62.91 -86.67 -49.28
C LYS A 405 64.31 -87.14 -48.88
N ILE A 406 64.98 -86.43 -47.97
CA ILE A 406 66.32 -86.82 -47.50
C ILE A 406 66.27 -88.17 -46.77
N ARG A 407 65.23 -88.42 -45.98
CA ARG A 407 65.04 -89.71 -45.29
C ARG A 407 64.94 -90.87 -46.26
N THR A 408 64.27 -90.71 -47.41
CA THR A 408 64.26 -91.71 -48.48
C THR A 408 65.67 -91.99 -48.99
N VAL A 409 66.43 -90.94 -49.33
CA VAL A 409 67.82 -91.07 -49.82
C VAL A 409 68.74 -91.74 -48.79
N VAL A 410 68.61 -91.41 -47.51
CA VAL A 410 69.38 -92.07 -46.43
C VAL A 410 69.02 -93.55 -46.32
N THR A 411 67.73 -93.89 -46.45
CA THR A 411 67.27 -95.29 -46.40
C THR A 411 67.83 -96.09 -47.58
N GLU A 412 67.81 -95.53 -48.79
CA GLU A 412 68.43 -96.13 -49.98
C GLU A 412 69.95 -96.29 -49.79
N THR A 413 70.62 -95.29 -49.21
CA THR A 413 72.07 -95.34 -48.94
C THR A 413 72.43 -96.45 -47.95
N ILE A 414 71.63 -96.63 -46.88
CA ILE A 414 71.80 -97.73 -45.92
C ILE A 414 71.62 -99.08 -46.61
N ALA A 415 70.62 -99.21 -47.49
CA ALA A 415 70.39 -100.44 -48.25
C ALA A 415 71.58 -100.76 -49.17
N SER A 416 72.12 -99.77 -49.90
CA SER A 416 73.31 -99.95 -50.72
C SER A 416 74.55 -100.32 -49.90
N LEU A 417 74.74 -99.74 -48.71
CA LEU A 417 75.82 -100.13 -47.81
C LEU A 417 75.68 -101.57 -47.30
N ALA A 418 74.45 -102.04 -47.06
CA ALA A 418 74.21 -103.44 -46.70
C ALA A 418 74.55 -104.40 -47.85
N GLU A 419 74.29 -104.02 -49.10
CA GLU A 419 74.73 -104.79 -50.28
C GLU A 419 76.26 -104.82 -50.40
N ILE A 420 76.94 -103.68 -50.19
CA ILE A 420 78.40 -103.62 -50.15
C ILE A 420 78.95 -104.51 -49.03
N GLN A 421 78.35 -104.50 -47.85
CA GLN A 421 78.76 -105.37 -46.74
C GLN A 421 78.72 -106.85 -47.14
N LYS A 422 77.66 -107.27 -47.85
CA LYS A 422 77.54 -108.63 -48.37
C LYS A 422 78.62 -108.95 -49.41
N ALA A 423 78.91 -108.02 -50.32
CA ALA A 423 79.97 -108.19 -51.32
C ALA A 423 81.35 -108.32 -50.66
N VAL A 424 81.65 -107.50 -49.65
CA VAL A 424 82.89 -107.54 -48.86
C VAL A 424 83.05 -108.90 -48.15
N GLU A 425 81.98 -109.44 -47.56
CA GLU A 425 82.01 -110.76 -46.92
C GLU A 425 82.29 -111.89 -47.93
N LEU A 426 81.66 -111.84 -49.10
CA LEU A 426 81.92 -112.80 -50.19
C LEU A 426 83.36 -112.71 -50.71
N SER A 427 83.90 -111.51 -50.83
CA SER A 427 85.30 -111.29 -51.20
C SER A 427 86.25 -111.84 -50.13
N TYR A 428 85.96 -111.63 -48.84
CA TYR A 428 86.74 -112.19 -47.73
C TYR A 428 86.81 -113.71 -47.80
N GLU A 429 85.66 -114.39 -47.99
CA GLU A 429 85.61 -115.84 -48.16
C GLU A 429 86.39 -116.31 -49.40
N GLY A 430 86.32 -115.57 -50.50
CA GLY A 430 87.07 -115.85 -51.72
C GLY A 430 88.58 -115.84 -51.49
N ILE A 431 89.09 -114.81 -50.81
CA ILE A 431 90.52 -114.69 -50.48
C ILE A 431 90.95 -115.77 -49.48
N LYS A 432 90.11 -116.08 -48.49
CA LYS A 432 90.39 -117.18 -47.56
C LYS A 432 90.56 -118.51 -48.29
N ARG A 433 89.66 -118.84 -49.22
CA ARG A 433 89.78 -120.05 -50.07
C ARG A 433 91.05 -120.04 -50.93
N LEU A 434 91.44 -118.87 -51.47
CA LEU A 434 92.68 -118.73 -52.24
C LEU A 434 93.91 -119.01 -51.37
N SER A 435 93.95 -118.48 -50.14
CA SER A 435 95.03 -118.73 -49.17
C SER A 435 95.12 -120.22 -48.78
N GLU A 436 93.98 -120.87 -48.54
CA GLU A 436 93.92 -122.30 -48.23
C GLU A 436 94.41 -123.17 -49.40
N ASN A 437 93.99 -122.84 -50.63
CA ASN A 437 94.44 -123.55 -51.84
C ASN A 437 95.93 -123.32 -52.12
N SER A 438 96.44 -122.11 -51.90
CA SER A 438 97.87 -121.79 -52.07
C SER A 438 98.73 -122.60 -51.09
N THR A 439 98.29 -122.73 -49.83
CA THR A 439 98.96 -123.58 -48.82
C THR A 439 98.98 -125.06 -49.24
N ARG A 440 97.89 -125.55 -49.85
CA ARG A 440 97.83 -126.91 -50.40
C ARG A 440 98.77 -127.10 -51.59
N ILE A 441 98.88 -126.11 -52.47
CA ILE A 441 99.80 -126.14 -53.60
C ILE A 441 101.25 -126.13 -53.10
N ASP A 442 101.60 -125.28 -52.14
CA ASP A 442 102.93 -125.26 -51.52
C ASP A 442 103.33 -126.64 -50.98
N SER A 443 102.40 -127.31 -50.28
CA SER A 443 102.61 -128.68 -49.78
C SER A 443 102.91 -129.68 -50.91
N ILE A 444 102.20 -129.57 -52.05
CA ILE A 444 102.42 -130.43 -53.23
C ILE A 444 103.77 -130.12 -53.87
N VAL A 445 104.11 -128.84 -54.04
CA VAL A 445 105.38 -128.40 -54.65
C VAL A 445 106.56 -128.87 -53.80
N ASN A 446 106.46 -128.82 -52.47
CA ASN A 446 107.44 -129.38 -51.55
C ASN A 446 107.64 -130.90 -51.75
N VAL A 447 106.55 -131.66 -51.92
CA VAL A 447 106.64 -133.10 -52.25
C VAL A 447 107.31 -133.32 -53.60
N ILE A 448 106.98 -132.51 -54.63
CA ILE A 448 107.62 -132.61 -55.95
C ILE A 448 109.10 -132.29 -55.86
N ASN A 449 109.49 -131.25 -55.12
CA ASN A 449 110.88 -130.87 -54.89
C ASN A 449 111.65 -132.01 -54.20
N ASP A 450 111.03 -132.66 -53.20
CA ASP A 450 111.62 -133.83 -52.54
C ASP A 450 111.76 -135.03 -53.46
N ILE A 451 110.74 -135.34 -54.28
CA ILE A 451 110.82 -136.38 -55.31
C ILE A 451 111.94 -136.05 -56.28
N THR A 452 112.03 -134.80 -56.72
CA THR A 452 113.03 -134.32 -57.67
C THR A 452 114.44 -134.44 -57.09
N LYS A 453 114.67 -134.05 -55.83
CA LYS A 453 115.97 -134.27 -55.15
C LYS A 453 116.34 -135.76 -55.11
N ARG A 454 115.37 -136.65 -54.82
CA ARG A 454 115.58 -138.10 -54.83
C ARG A 454 115.88 -138.63 -56.24
N THR A 455 115.17 -138.15 -57.26
CA THR A 455 115.39 -138.52 -58.67
C THR A 455 116.76 -138.07 -59.16
N ASN A 456 117.19 -136.85 -58.83
CA ASN A 456 118.54 -136.37 -59.14
C ASN A 456 119.63 -137.24 -58.49
N LEU A 457 119.44 -137.67 -57.24
CA LEU A 457 120.36 -138.59 -56.56
C LEU A 457 120.37 -140.00 -57.18
N LEU A 458 119.20 -140.53 -57.54
CA LEU A 458 119.07 -141.81 -58.23
C LEU A 458 119.72 -141.78 -59.62
N ALA A 459 119.49 -140.70 -60.37
CA ALA A 459 120.08 -140.48 -61.69
C ALA A 459 121.59 -140.32 -61.61
N LEU A 460 122.10 -139.57 -60.62
CA LEU A 460 123.53 -139.47 -60.33
C LEU A 460 124.15 -140.85 -60.06
N ASN A 461 123.52 -141.66 -59.20
CA ASN A 461 123.97 -143.02 -58.92
C ASN A 461 123.95 -143.90 -60.18
N ALA A 462 122.93 -143.77 -61.03
CA ALA A 462 122.84 -144.48 -62.30
C ALA A 462 123.93 -144.03 -63.31
N SER A 463 124.24 -142.74 -63.41
CA SER A 463 125.34 -142.22 -64.25
C SER A 463 126.69 -142.74 -63.78
N ILE A 464 126.92 -142.81 -62.45
CA ILE A 464 128.15 -143.38 -61.86
C ILE A 464 128.29 -144.87 -62.22
N ILE A 465 127.22 -145.66 -62.08
CA ILE A 465 127.22 -147.10 -62.42
C ILE A 465 127.41 -147.30 -63.93
N ALA A 466 126.79 -146.47 -64.77
CA ALA A 466 126.95 -146.51 -66.22
C ALA A 466 128.38 -146.18 -66.66
N ALA A 467 129.04 -145.22 -66.00
CA ALA A 467 130.45 -144.92 -66.21
C ALA A 467 131.36 -146.08 -65.76
N GLN A 468 131.01 -146.78 -64.68
CA GLN A 468 131.73 -147.98 -64.21
C GLN A 468 131.61 -149.18 -65.17
N ALA A 469 130.51 -149.32 -65.91
CA ALA A 469 130.28 -150.42 -66.85
C ALA A 469 130.99 -150.27 -68.22
N GLY A 470 131.77 -149.20 -68.44
CA GLY A 470 132.57 -149.01 -69.65
C GLY A 470 131.74 -148.89 -70.93
N GLU A 471 132.15 -149.54 -72.04
CA GLU A 471 131.43 -149.47 -73.33
C GLU A 471 129.99 -150.00 -73.26
N PHE A 472 129.72 -151.00 -72.41
CA PHE A 472 128.37 -151.58 -72.25
C PHE A 472 127.39 -150.65 -71.51
N GLY A 473 127.89 -149.69 -70.74
CA GLY A 473 127.09 -148.72 -69.96
C GLY A 473 126.80 -147.40 -70.68
N LYS A 474 127.41 -147.16 -71.84
CA LYS A 474 127.40 -145.85 -72.53
C LYS A 474 125.99 -145.34 -72.85
N SER A 475 125.12 -146.22 -73.36
CA SER A 475 123.72 -145.89 -73.65
C SER A 475 122.89 -145.61 -72.39
N PHE A 476 123.19 -146.29 -71.28
CA PHE A 476 122.54 -146.05 -69.99
C PHE A 476 123.02 -144.76 -69.32
N GLY A 477 124.28 -144.40 -69.49
CA GLY A 477 124.87 -143.17 -68.95
C GLY A 477 124.24 -141.91 -69.55
N VAL A 478 124.00 -141.91 -70.87
CA VAL A 478 123.32 -140.79 -71.54
C VAL A 478 121.89 -140.61 -70.99
N VAL A 479 121.15 -141.70 -70.77
CA VAL A 479 119.79 -141.64 -70.20
C VAL A 479 119.83 -141.15 -68.75
N ALA A 480 120.80 -141.61 -67.95
CA ALA A 480 120.94 -141.19 -66.56
C ALA A 480 121.32 -139.70 -66.42
N ASP A 481 122.21 -139.19 -67.27
CA ASP A 481 122.56 -137.76 -67.31
C ASP A 481 121.38 -136.90 -67.79
N GLU A 482 120.57 -137.39 -68.74
CA GLU A 482 119.34 -136.71 -69.17
C GLU A 482 118.30 -136.67 -68.05
N ILE A 483 118.07 -137.78 -67.32
CA ILE A 483 117.17 -137.80 -66.14
C ILE A 483 117.69 -136.84 -65.06
N ARG A 484 119.00 -136.79 -64.84
CA ARG A 484 119.61 -135.85 -63.88
C ARG A 484 119.37 -134.40 -64.29
N ASN A 485 119.55 -134.07 -65.57
CA ASN A 485 119.32 -132.73 -66.10
C ASN A 485 117.83 -132.34 -65.98
N LEU A 486 116.91 -133.22 -66.37
CA LEU A 486 115.46 -133.04 -66.19
C LEU A 486 115.10 -132.82 -64.72
N SER A 487 115.75 -133.56 -63.82
CA SER A 487 115.54 -133.42 -62.38
C SER A 487 116.05 -132.08 -61.86
N LEU A 488 117.24 -131.62 -62.25
CA LEU A 488 117.73 -130.30 -61.87
C LEU A 488 116.83 -129.18 -62.41
N GLN A 489 116.38 -129.30 -63.65
CA GLN A 489 115.45 -128.35 -64.27
C GLN A 489 114.09 -128.34 -63.54
N THR A 490 113.56 -129.51 -63.18
CA THR A 490 112.33 -129.63 -62.37
C THR A 490 112.52 -129.02 -60.97
N GLY A 491 113.73 -129.13 -60.40
CA GLY A 491 114.08 -128.53 -59.10
C GLY A 491 114.10 -127.00 -59.17
N LEU A 492 114.64 -126.44 -60.25
CA LEU A 492 114.60 -125.00 -60.50
C LEU A 492 113.16 -124.50 -60.70
N SER A 493 112.36 -125.18 -61.53
CA SER A 493 110.96 -124.80 -61.76
C SER A 493 110.10 -124.94 -60.50
N THR A 494 110.34 -125.94 -59.65
CA THR A 494 109.63 -126.03 -58.35
C THR A 494 110.02 -124.89 -57.41
N GLY A 495 111.28 -124.45 -57.40
CA GLY A 495 111.71 -123.27 -56.66
C GLY A 495 111.05 -121.97 -57.15
N GLU A 496 110.92 -121.78 -58.46
CA GLU A 496 110.18 -120.66 -59.05
C GLU A 496 108.69 -120.70 -58.64
N ILE A 497 108.06 -121.89 -58.69
CA ILE A 497 106.67 -122.06 -58.25
C ILE A 497 106.52 -121.74 -56.76
N THR A 498 107.43 -122.18 -55.89
CA THR A 498 107.41 -121.84 -54.46
C THR A 498 107.44 -120.31 -54.27
N SER A 499 108.33 -119.60 -54.97
CA SER A 499 108.39 -118.13 -54.88
C SER A 499 107.07 -117.46 -55.31
N ILE A 500 106.43 -117.94 -56.38
CA ILE A 500 105.12 -117.43 -56.83
C ILE A 500 104.04 -117.69 -55.79
N ILE A 501 104.04 -118.87 -55.15
CA ILE A 501 103.06 -119.21 -54.11
C ILE A 501 103.26 -118.35 -52.85
N GLU A 502 104.50 -118.09 -52.44
CA GLU A 502 104.80 -117.16 -51.34
C GLU A 502 104.30 -115.74 -51.63
N GLU A 503 104.47 -115.26 -52.87
CA GLU A 503 103.94 -113.96 -53.32
C GLU A 503 102.41 -113.94 -53.27
N ILE A 504 101.73 -114.95 -53.83
CA ILE A 504 100.26 -115.08 -53.79
C ILE A 504 99.75 -115.12 -52.34
N MET A 505 100.42 -115.84 -51.44
CA MET A 505 100.04 -115.90 -50.03
C MET A 505 100.19 -114.52 -49.35
N ASN A 506 101.28 -113.81 -49.63
CA ASN A 506 101.49 -112.47 -49.08
C ASN A 506 100.46 -111.46 -49.61
N GLU A 507 100.18 -111.45 -50.92
CA GLU A 507 99.15 -110.61 -51.52
C GLU A 507 97.75 -110.96 -51.00
N SER A 508 97.44 -112.25 -50.83
CA SER A 508 96.17 -112.71 -50.24
C SER A 508 95.99 -112.19 -48.81
N ARG A 509 97.06 -112.20 -48.00
CA ARG A 509 97.03 -111.64 -46.64
C ARG A 509 96.77 -110.13 -46.67
N LEU A 510 97.52 -109.38 -47.48
CA LEU A 510 97.31 -107.93 -47.62
C LEU A 510 95.89 -107.59 -48.08
N ALA A 511 95.36 -108.36 -49.02
CA ALA A 511 94.00 -108.18 -49.51
C ALA A 511 92.95 -108.54 -48.45
N ALA A 512 93.19 -109.58 -47.61
CA ALA A 512 92.34 -109.89 -46.46
C ALA A 512 92.33 -108.76 -45.41
N ASP A 513 93.48 -108.17 -45.10
CA ASP A 513 93.59 -107.04 -44.18
C ASP A 513 92.82 -105.82 -44.70
N ASN A 514 92.96 -105.49 -45.99
CA ASN A 514 92.21 -104.41 -46.63
C ASN A 514 90.70 -104.64 -46.62
N ILE A 515 90.25 -105.89 -46.82
CA ILE A 515 88.85 -106.27 -46.73
C ILE A 515 88.33 -106.12 -45.29
N ALA A 516 89.12 -106.48 -44.28
CA ALA A 516 88.75 -106.31 -42.88
C ALA A 516 88.56 -104.82 -42.53
N ILE A 517 89.46 -103.95 -42.99
CA ILE A 517 89.32 -102.49 -42.84
C ILE A 517 88.07 -101.99 -43.55
N THR A 518 87.82 -102.46 -44.78
CA THR A 518 86.64 -102.07 -45.57
C THR A 518 85.35 -102.48 -44.87
N LYS A 519 85.30 -103.67 -44.26
CA LYS A 519 84.15 -104.14 -43.47
C LYS A 519 83.84 -103.21 -42.30
N GLU A 520 84.86 -102.75 -41.57
CA GLU A 520 84.68 -101.79 -40.47
C GLU A 520 84.16 -100.43 -40.98
N LEU A 521 84.70 -99.92 -42.09
CA LEU A 521 84.24 -98.66 -42.70
C LEU A 521 82.78 -98.73 -43.15
N VAL A 522 82.35 -99.85 -43.74
CA VAL A 522 80.95 -100.04 -44.16
C VAL A 522 80.03 -100.10 -42.93
N GLN A 523 80.40 -100.83 -41.87
CA GLN A 523 79.63 -100.86 -40.63
C GLN A 523 79.49 -99.47 -39.99
N LYS A 524 80.57 -98.68 -40.01
CA LYS A 524 80.54 -97.29 -39.56
C LYS A 524 79.61 -96.43 -40.43
N GLY A 525 79.62 -96.63 -41.75
CA GLY A 525 78.71 -95.96 -42.69
C GLY A 525 77.24 -96.26 -42.39
N VAL A 526 76.89 -97.52 -42.15
CA VAL A 526 75.53 -97.94 -41.78
C VAL A 526 75.10 -97.28 -40.46
N LYS A 527 75.97 -97.29 -39.45
CA LYS A 527 75.69 -96.64 -38.16
C LYS A 527 75.43 -95.14 -38.34
N LEU A 528 76.28 -94.42 -39.09
CA LEU A 528 76.11 -93.00 -39.36
C LEU A 528 74.83 -92.70 -40.15
N GLY A 529 74.45 -93.58 -41.08
CA GLY A 529 73.18 -93.49 -41.79
C GLY A 529 71.99 -93.57 -40.85
N HIS A 530 71.98 -94.51 -39.91
CA HIS A 530 70.92 -94.60 -38.89
C HIS A 530 70.87 -93.37 -37.98
N GLU A 531 72.03 -92.87 -37.51
CA GLU A 531 72.11 -91.64 -36.70
C GLU A 531 71.57 -90.42 -37.47
N THR A 532 71.89 -90.31 -38.76
CA THR A 532 71.36 -89.25 -39.64
C THR A 532 69.85 -89.37 -39.81
N GLY A 533 69.33 -90.59 -40.00
CA GLY A 533 67.90 -90.84 -40.08
C GLY A 533 67.14 -90.45 -38.82
N ALA A 534 67.71 -90.74 -37.64
CA ALA A 534 67.13 -90.33 -36.36
C ALA A 534 67.11 -88.81 -36.18
N ALA A 535 68.19 -88.12 -36.55
CA ALA A 535 68.27 -86.65 -36.52
C ALA A 535 67.22 -86.00 -37.43
N LEU A 536 67.01 -86.53 -38.65
CA LEU A 536 65.96 -86.07 -39.55
C LEU A 536 64.56 -86.29 -38.97
N GLY A 537 64.33 -87.38 -38.23
CA GLY A 537 63.09 -87.63 -37.50
C GLY A 537 62.77 -86.52 -36.50
N MET A 538 63.76 -86.10 -35.70
CA MET A 538 63.59 -85.00 -34.74
C MET A 538 63.30 -83.65 -35.43
N ILE A 539 63.89 -83.39 -36.61
CA ILE A 539 63.61 -82.18 -37.39
C ILE A 539 62.17 -82.19 -37.90
N VAL A 540 61.68 -83.33 -38.40
CA VAL A 540 60.28 -83.48 -38.85
C VAL A 540 59.30 -83.22 -37.71
N GLU A 541 59.56 -83.79 -36.54
CA GLU A 541 58.73 -83.57 -35.34
C GLU A 541 58.73 -82.09 -34.93
N SER A 542 59.91 -81.47 -34.86
CA SER A 542 60.05 -80.04 -34.53
C SER A 542 59.31 -79.16 -35.53
N SER A 543 59.38 -79.51 -36.81
CA SER A 543 58.68 -78.81 -37.89
C SER A 543 57.17 -78.96 -37.80
N GLN A 544 56.67 -80.12 -37.38
CA GLN A 544 55.24 -80.34 -37.14
C GLN A 544 54.76 -79.50 -35.95
N HIS A 545 55.53 -79.47 -34.87
CA HIS A 545 55.25 -78.64 -33.69
C HIS A 545 55.21 -77.14 -34.05
N ALA A 546 56.12 -76.67 -34.90
CA ALA A 546 56.11 -75.30 -35.40
C ALA A 546 54.84 -74.99 -36.21
N MET A 547 54.38 -75.92 -37.05
CA MET A 547 53.13 -75.76 -37.80
C MET A 547 51.91 -75.64 -36.87
N GLU A 548 51.81 -76.47 -35.84
CA GLU A 548 50.74 -76.41 -34.84
C GLU A 548 50.76 -75.07 -34.07
N MET A 549 51.95 -74.60 -33.69
CA MET A 549 52.10 -73.29 -33.03
C MET A 549 51.66 -72.14 -33.93
N THR A 550 52.00 -72.19 -35.22
CA THR A 550 51.52 -71.17 -36.17
C THR A 550 50.00 -71.18 -36.32
N GLU A 551 49.35 -72.34 -36.28
CA GLU A 551 47.89 -72.42 -36.29
C GLU A 551 47.26 -71.78 -35.05
N GLN A 552 47.84 -72.02 -33.87
CA GLN A 552 47.40 -71.36 -32.63
C GLN A 552 47.59 -69.84 -32.68
N ILE A 553 48.73 -69.36 -33.18
CA ILE A 553 49.00 -67.91 -33.35
C ILE A 553 47.97 -67.29 -34.30
N LYS A 554 47.63 -67.98 -35.40
CA LYS A 554 46.59 -67.53 -36.34
C LYS A 554 45.25 -67.32 -35.63
N ASN A 555 44.77 -68.34 -34.90
CA ASN A 555 43.50 -68.27 -34.18
C ASN A 555 43.49 -67.14 -33.13
N ALA A 556 44.58 -66.99 -32.37
CA ALA A 556 44.73 -65.89 -31.42
C ALA A 556 44.73 -64.51 -32.09
N THR A 557 45.34 -64.40 -33.29
CA THR A 557 45.36 -63.15 -34.07
C THR A 557 43.96 -62.79 -34.60
N GLU A 558 43.16 -63.77 -35.01
CA GLU A 558 41.76 -63.57 -35.43
C GLU A 558 40.90 -63.07 -34.24
N GLU A 559 41.06 -63.65 -33.05
CA GLU A 559 40.39 -63.20 -31.83
C GLU A 559 40.81 -61.79 -31.40
N GLN A 560 42.12 -61.49 -31.47
CA GLN A 560 42.64 -60.15 -31.20
C GLN A 560 42.10 -59.11 -32.19
N THR A 561 41.97 -59.48 -33.47
CA THR A 561 41.40 -58.58 -34.50
C THR A 561 39.96 -58.21 -34.14
N THR A 562 39.15 -59.19 -33.72
CA THR A 562 37.78 -58.96 -33.27
C THR A 562 37.75 -58.06 -32.02
N SER A 563 38.66 -58.28 -31.08
CA SER A 563 38.78 -57.46 -29.86
C SER A 563 39.14 -56.00 -30.18
N VAL A 564 40.07 -55.78 -31.12
CA VAL A 564 40.46 -54.43 -31.56
C VAL A 564 39.29 -53.70 -32.22
N GLN A 565 38.45 -54.39 -32.99
CA GLN A 565 37.24 -53.81 -33.57
C GLN A 565 36.25 -53.35 -32.49
N LEU A 566 36.03 -54.16 -31.46
CA LEU A 566 35.17 -53.80 -30.32
C LEU A 566 35.71 -52.60 -29.54
N VAL A 567 37.03 -52.54 -29.32
CA VAL A 567 37.68 -51.40 -28.66
C VAL A 567 37.55 -50.14 -29.52
N THR A 568 37.74 -50.26 -30.85
CA THR A 568 37.56 -49.14 -31.78
C THR A 568 36.15 -48.58 -31.73
N GLN A 569 35.13 -49.46 -31.74
CA GLN A 569 33.74 -49.04 -31.59
C GLN A 569 33.50 -48.33 -30.25
N SER A 570 34.08 -48.84 -29.16
CA SER A 570 33.96 -48.22 -27.84
C SER A 570 34.59 -46.83 -27.81
N ILE A 571 35.68 -46.60 -28.54
CA ILE A 571 36.31 -45.28 -28.68
C ILE A 571 35.41 -44.33 -29.47
N GLU A 572 34.74 -44.79 -30.53
CA GLU A 572 33.76 -43.98 -31.27
C GLU A 572 32.56 -43.58 -30.39
N ASP A 573 32.08 -44.50 -29.56
CA ASP A 573 31.00 -44.23 -28.61
C ASP A 573 31.42 -43.17 -27.58
N VAL A 574 32.65 -43.26 -27.05
CA VAL A 574 33.24 -42.25 -26.15
C VAL A 574 33.38 -40.90 -26.85
N SER A 575 33.78 -40.89 -28.13
CA SER A 575 33.86 -39.66 -28.94
C SER A 575 32.48 -38.98 -29.07
N THR A 576 31.46 -39.78 -29.39
CA THR A 576 30.07 -39.31 -29.48
C THR A 576 29.58 -38.76 -28.14
N MET A 577 29.84 -39.47 -27.05
CA MET A 577 29.49 -39.04 -25.69
C MET A 577 30.21 -37.73 -25.31
N THR A 578 31.49 -37.58 -25.65
CA THR A 578 32.27 -36.36 -25.43
C THR A 578 31.61 -35.17 -26.12
N SER A 579 31.20 -35.32 -27.39
CA SER A 579 30.49 -34.29 -28.14
C SER A 579 29.15 -33.91 -27.51
N GLN A 580 28.39 -34.88 -26.99
CA GLN A 580 27.14 -34.62 -26.28
C GLN A 580 27.37 -33.84 -24.97
N ILE A 581 28.38 -34.22 -24.18
CA ILE A 581 28.71 -33.52 -22.93
C ILE A 581 29.22 -32.10 -23.24
N PHE A 582 29.95 -31.90 -24.33
CA PHE A 582 30.37 -30.56 -24.76
C PHE A 582 29.18 -29.65 -25.03
N ASN A 583 28.18 -30.12 -25.77
CA ASN A 583 26.96 -29.36 -26.04
C ASN A 583 26.17 -29.06 -24.74
N ALA A 584 26.05 -30.04 -23.85
CA ALA A 584 25.40 -29.86 -22.55
C ALA A 584 26.15 -28.84 -21.66
N SER A 585 27.47 -28.89 -21.63
CA SER A 585 28.32 -27.94 -20.89
C SER A 585 28.17 -26.52 -21.43
N LYS A 586 28.07 -26.36 -22.76
CA LYS A 586 27.79 -25.08 -23.40
C LYS A 586 26.41 -24.52 -23.04
N GLU A 587 25.38 -25.36 -23.04
CA GLU A 587 24.04 -24.97 -22.61
C GLU A 587 24.00 -24.59 -21.13
N GLN A 588 24.68 -25.36 -20.28
CA GLN A 588 24.84 -25.06 -18.86
C GLN A 588 25.53 -23.71 -18.64
N SER A 589 26.60 -23.40 -19.38
CA SER A 589 27.26 -22.09 -19.31
C SER A 589 26.31 -20.93 -19.64
N ASN A 590 25.46 -21.11 -20.67
CA ASN A 590 24.46 -20.11 -21.02
C ASN A 590 23.38 -19.96 -19.93
N ALA A 591 22.91 -21.08 -19.36
CA ALA A 591 21.95 -21.07 -18.27
C ALA A 591 22.53 -20.36 -17.03
N THR A 592 23.75 -20.68 -16.63
CA THR A 592 24.46 -20.03 -15.52
C THR A 592 24.58 -18.52 -15.74
N ARG A 593 24.88 -18.08 -16.97
CA ARG A 593 24.91 -16.65 -17.32
C ARG A 593 23.54 -15.98 -17.16
N ASN A 594 22.46 -16.64 -17.57
CA ASN A 594 21.11 -16.12 -17.38
C ASN A 594 20.72 -16.02 -15.89
N ILE A 595 21.11 -17.02 -15.08
CA ILE A 595 20.89 -16.98 -13.63
C ILE A 595 21.67 -15.81 -13.02
N ALA A 596 22.92 -15.58 -13.43
CA ALA A 596 23.70 -14.45 -12.95
C ALA A 596 23.01 -13.10 -13.22
N TYR A 597 22.43 -12.90 -14.42
CA TYR A 597 21.63 -11.71 -14.72
C TYR A 597 20.36 -11.59 -13.87
N ALA A 598 19.68 -12.71 -13.61
CA ALA A 598 18.49 -12.73 -12.76
C ALA A 598 18.83 -12.35 -11.31
N ILE A 599 19.95 -12.84 -10.78
CA ILE A 599 20.47 -12.50 -9.44
C ILE A 599 20.74 -11.00 -9.33
N ASP A 600 21.42 -10.41 -10.32
CA ASP A 600 21.70 -8.96 -10.34
C ASP A 600 20.41 -8.12 -10.38
N SER A 601 19.42 -8.58 -11.14
CA SER A 601 18.09 -7.94 -11.19
C SER A 601 17.36 -8.03 -9.84
N ILE A 602 17.36 -9.20 -9.19
CA ILE A 602 16.76 -9.39 -7.86
C ILE A 602 17.49 -8.53 -6.83
N LYS A 603 18.81 -8.48 -6.86
CA LYS A 603 19.62 -7.62 -5.98
C LYS A 603 19.20 -6.16 -6.06
N THR A 604 19.05 -5.65 -7.29
CA THR A 604 18.60 -4.28 -7.54
C THR A 604 17.17 -4.06 -7.01
N MET A 605 16.25 -4.98 -7.31
CA MET A 605 14.86 -4.89 -6.86
C MET A 605 14.72 -4.94 -5.33
N THR A 606 15.48 -5.80 -4.65
CA THR A 606 15.51 -5.87 -3.19
C THR A 606 16.09 -4.60 -2.59
N GLN A 607 17.12 -4.00 -3.20
CA GLN A 607 17.69 -2.72 -2.75
C GLN A 607 16.66 -1.57 -2.88
N GLU A 608 15.91 -1.53 -3.97
CA GLU A 608 14.81 -0.57 -4.13
C GLU A 608 13.70 -0.78 -3.10
N MET A 609 13.38 -2.04 -2.79
CA MET A 609 12.41 -2.39 -1.76
C MET A 609 12.84 -1.87 -0.39
N VAL A 610 14.09 -2.12 0.03
CA VAL A 610 14.66 -1.59 1.27
C VAL A 610 14.53 -0.06 1.33
N ASN A 611 14.90 0.64 0.26
CA ASN A 611 14.80 2.10 0.20
C ASN A 611 13.34 2.60 0.26
N SER A 612 12.40 1.89 -0.38
CA SER A 612 10.98 2.22 -0.35
C SER A 612 10.36 1.98 1.03
N THR A 613 10.70 0.86 1.67
CA THR A 613 10.26 0.55 3.03
C THR A 613 10.82 1.54 4.04
N GLY A 614 12.08 1.97 3.89
CA GLY A 614 12.65 3.06 4.69
C GLY A 614 11.84 4.35 4.62
N ARG A 615 11.42 4.75 3.40
CA ARG A 615 10.52 5.91 3.21
C ARG A 615 9.13 5.70 3.81
N GLN A 616 8.54 4.51 3.68
CA GLN A 616 7.23 4.21 4.28
C GLN A 616 7.25 4.25 5.81
N VAL A 617 8.37 3.86 6.43
CA VAL A 617 8.54 4.01 7.88
C VAL A 617 8.55 5.49 8.25
N GLU A 618 9.27 6.33 7.52
CA GLU A 618 9.28 7.79 7.71
C GLU A 618 7.87 8.38 7.55
N ASP A 619 7.19 8.09 6.43
CA ASP A 619 5.82 8.53 6.16
C ASP A 619 4.85 8.06 7.24
N GLY A 620 4.96 6.79 7.66
CA GLY A 620 4.14 6.22 8.75
C GLY A 620 4.35 6.95 10.08
N THR A 621 5.59 7.38 10.38
CA THR A 621 5.86 8.20 11.57
C THR A 621 5.25 9.60 11.49
N GLU A 622 5.27 10.24 10.33
CA GLU A 622 4.62 11.55 10.12
C GLU A 622 3.09 11.47 10.15
N ILE A 623 2.51 10.43 9.55
CA ILE A 623 1.07 10.17 9.64
C ILE A 623 0.69 9.92 11.10
N ARG A 624 1.47 9.15 11.86
CA ARG A 624 1.20 8.91 13.28
C ARG A 624 1.19 10.22 14.08
N LYS A 625 2.17 11.11 13.87
CA LYS A 625 2.20 12.45 14.50
C LYS A 625 0.96 13.26 14.12
N SER A 626 0.58 13.23 12.85
CA SER A 626 -0.59 13.96 12.34
C SER A 626 -1.90 13.43 12.94
N VAL A 627 -2.06 12.10 13.03
CA VAL A 627 -3.24 11.47 13.67
C VAL A 627 -3.31 11.82 15.15
N GLU A 628 -2.17 11.85 15.87
CA GLU A 628 -2.11 12.28 17.26
C GLU A 628 -2.54 13.76 17.41
N ALA A 629 -2.06 14.64 16.52
CA ALA A 629 -2.43 16.05 16.51
C ALA A 629 -3.93 16.26 16.22
N VAL A 630 -4.48 15.53 15.24
CA VAL A 630 -5.92 15.54 14.94
C VAL A 630 -6.72 15.00 16.12
N SER A 631 -6.24 13.95 16.80
CA SER A 631 -6.88 13.42 18.01
C SER A 631 -7.02 14.49 19.08
N CYS A 632 -5.93 15.21 19.40
CA CYS A 632 -5.96 16.31 20.36
C CYS A 632 -6.90 17.44 19.92
N MET A 633 -6.89 17.80 18.63
CA MET A 633 -7.76 18.84 18.10
C MET A 633 -9.24 18.47 18.19
N VAL A 634 -9.60 17.24 17.81
CA VAL A 634 -10.97 16.71 17.90
C VAL A 634 -11.48 16.74 19.33
N VAL A 635 -10.67 16.29 20.30
CA VAL A 635 -11.03 16.37 21.73
C VAL A 635 -11.26 17.82 22.14
N GLY A 636 -10.36 18.74 21.79
CA GLY A 636 -10.50 20.15 22.13
C GLY A 636 -11.73 20.84 21.52
N ILE A 637 -12.09 20.52 20.27
CA ILE A 637 -13.29 21.08 19.61
C ILE A 637 -14.56 20.62 20.32
N PHE A 638 -14.65 19.33 20.67
CA PHE A 638 -15.84 18.81 21.33
C PHE A 638 -15.99 19.32 22.76
N ASP A 639 -14.89 19.53 23.49
CA ASP A 639 -14.93 20.16 24.81
C ASP A 639 -15.39 21.65 24.73
N ASP A 640 -14.97 22.41 23.71
CA ASP A 640 -15.45 23.79 23.51
C ASP A 640 -16.93 23.83 23.08
N LEU A 641 -17.38 22.87 22.27
CA LEU A 641 -18.80 22.74 21.87
C LEU A 641 -19.71 22.42 23.05
N GLU A 642 -19.29 21.53 23.94
CA GLU A 642 -20.03 21.15 25.14
C GLU A 642 -20.20 22.36 26.07
N LYS A 643 -19.13 23.13 26.27
CA LYS A 643 -19.18 24.39 27.02
C LYS A 643 -20.12 25.43 26.38
N ARG A 644 -20.08 25.60 25.06
CA ARG A 644 -20.98 26.53 24.35
C ARG A 644 -22.45 26.08 24.40
N GLN A 645 -22.71 24.79 24.47
CA GLN A 645 -24.07 24.27 24.63
C GLN A 645 -24.61 24.62 26.02
N GLU A 646 -23.80 24.45 27.08
CA GLU A 646 -24.16 24.88 28.44
C GLU A 646 -24.42 26.39 28.50
N ASP A 647 -23.54 27.20 27.93
CA ASP A 647 -23.68 28.66 27.87
C ASP A 647 -24.95 29.06 27.08
N SER A 648 -25.23 28.41 25.95
CA SER A 648 -26.43 28.66 25.14
C SER A 648 -27.71 28.23 25.86
N GLY A 649 -27.69 27.13 26.61
CA GLY A 649 -28.81 26.68 27.44
C GLY A 649 -29.16 27.69 28.53
N ALA A 650 -28.16 28.32 29.16
CA ALA A 650 -28.38 29.39 30.14
C ALA A 650 -29.08 30.61 29.52
N VAL A 651 -28.68 31.01 28.31
CA VAL A 651 -29.32 32.12 27.56
C VAL A 651 -30.76 31.79 27.17
N VAL A 652 -31.04 30.55 26.74
CA VAL A 652 -32.40 30.10 26.43
C VAL A 652 -33.30 30.15 27.67
N GLN A 653 -32.78 29.74 28.82
CA GLN A 653 -33.51 29.77 30.09
C GLN A 653 -33.79 31.21 30.56
N GLU A 654 -32.86 32.14 30.35
CA GLU A 654 -33.05 33.56 30.63
C GLU A 654 -34.10 34.20 29.70
N LEU A 655 -34.13 33.79 28.42
CA LEU A 655 -35.16 34.20 27.45
C LEU A 655 -36.56 33.66 27.80
N GLU A 656 -36.67 32.42 28.29
CA GLU A 656 -37.95 31.88 28.78
C GLU A 656 -38.47 32.64 30.02
N VAL A 657 -37.57 33.05 30.92
CA VAL A 657 -37.92 33.88 32.08
C VAL A 657 -38.40 35.27 31.64
N MET A 658 -37.79 35.88 30.63
CA MET A 658 -38.29 37.15 30.05
C MET A 658 -39.66 36.98 29.40
N LYS A 659 -39.92 35.85 28.74
CA LYS A 659 -41.22 35.53 28.14
C LYS A 659 -42.32 35.37 29.19
N ALA A 660 -42.02 34.74 30.32
CA ALA A 660 -42.95 34.56 31.44
C ALA A 660 -43.26 35.88 32.18
N ASN A 661 -42.33 36.84 32.20
CA ASN A 661 -42.53 38.16 32.79
C ASN A 661 -43.24 39.18 31.87
N ALA A 662 -43.48 38.83 30.60
CA ALA A 662 -44.09 39.70 29.58
C ALA A 662 -45.57 39.40 29.27
N GLY A 663 -46.16 38.35 29.86
CA GLY A 663 -47.61 38.09 29.88
C GLY A 663 -48.27 38.65 31.13
#